data_AF-A0A818LU31-F1
#
_entry.id   AF-A0A818LU31-F1
#
_cell.length_a   1.000
_cell.length_b   1.000
_cell.length_c   1.000
_cell.angle_alpha   90.00
_cell.angle_beta   90.00
_cell.angle_gamma   90.00
#
_symmetry.space_group_name_H-M   'P 1'
#
loop_
_entity.id
_entity.type
_entity.pdbx_description
1 polymer ?
#
loop_
_entity_poly.entity_id
_entity_poly.type
_entity_poly.pdbx_seq_one_letter_code
_entity_poly.pdbx_strand_id
1 'polypeptide(L)'
;MSISILHFVLFFYQIFSSTFAWGPIGHSLVARLAQSQLDSSTYKWVYNYIPSDLSGNLSAIASWPDLILYPDTNPLDYMNWQWSRELHYINTPDWNCQYISTRDCLNDRCVEGALKNYSQRLIDNKCDYVQQQQALFFLVHFVGDVHQPLHCGFKGDFGGNIVKGFFLNEKNLTNLHTIWDVEIINNHIDLHFQSDINLYYEYLKSLMFNQSLLNNETYNDYKVWIDESVNYVCKQVYLDDNNIRINTSLKFTLGEKYFNRNWPLIDQRLAQAGHRLASLLNQLVKKRSSRKLSPDTQALIIVLCIELGIGIIAATCIYLSTIQSNTLSPKWADEEWIVRNVSHNAKLTVFVYDKNDNSLKDDFIGQFEIGDLSNYKSLPEGHRILDSNGGDRGRFHLTIESVESPESSKKLPRYTFDGPCRYTRHSFPIAGYLTMLNKNNVYSTWEINLRRISVYFRPHDRQPWNRQYRIAQTIFDESPRSVAKQNAIKLAHKMLYGRTIKNNEMGRLNNVNDLWTLIFSDEKTKRMRSCVGYFTDFASKHALHANCCESVRYAGQFHPRPRFGWDRCDDEWELVFDNWSGTYAPSLDLLKNLKDLLEFNFPGLNVVAYDFKNPLVRESMDQLKIAQEKFKTNSSSNHN
;
A
#
# COMPACT_ATOMS: atom_id res chain seq x y z
N MET A 1 -59.13 -10.25 6.37
CA MET A 1 -58.79 -11.60 5.87
C MET A 1 -57.90 -11.36 4.65
N SER A 2 -56.58 -11.25 4.80
CA SER A 2 -55.60 -12.33 5.03
C SER A 2 -55.64 -13.32 3.86
N ILE A 3 -54.60 -13.51 3.05
CA ILE A 3 -53.30 -14.10 3.43
C ILE A 3 -52.22 -13.74 2.37
N SER A 4 -51.05 -13.34 2.86
CA SER A 4 -49.76 -13.28 2.16
C SER A 4 -49.17 -14.68 1.94
N ILE A 5 -48.35 -14.91 0.89
CA ILE A 5 -47.16 -15.77 0.99
C ILE A 5 -46.08 -15.26 0.00
N LEU A 6 -45.02 -14.77 0.64
CA LEU A 6 -43.68 -14.48 0.15
C LEU A 6 -43.05 -15.78 -0.39
N HIS A 7 -42.57 -15.79 -1.64
CA HIS A 7 -41.68 -16.88 -2.10
C HIS A 7 -40.25 -16.58 -1.67
N PHE A 8 -39.79 -17.39 -0.73
CA PHE A 8 -38.42 -17.60 -0.28
C PHE A 8 -37.44 -17.74 -1.45
N VAL A 9 -36.51 -16.78 -1.58
CA VAL A 9 -35.18 -17.05 -2.12
C VAL A 9 -34.24 -17.01 -0.92
N LEU A 10 -34.14 -18.13 -0.20
CA LEU A 10 -33.04 -18.36 0.74
C LEU A 10 -31.77 -18.59 -0.07
N PHE A 11 -31.10 -17.50 -0.45
CA PHE A 11 -29.67 -17.58 -0.68
C PHE A 11 -29.04 -17.81 0.70
N PHE A 12 -28.59 -19.03 0.96
CA PHE A 12 -27.70 -19.35 2.08
C PHE A 12 -26.46 -18.46 1.94
N TYR A 13 -26.47 -17.29 2.59
CA TYR A 13 -25.23 -16.64 3.02
C TYR A 13 -24.64 -17.56 4.08
N GLN A 14 -23.82 -18.52 3.66
CA GLN A 14 -22.81 -19.08 4.55
C GLN A 14 -21.90 -17.90 4.92
N ILE A 15 -22.13 -17.35 6.13
CA ILE A 15 -21.17 -16.52 6.82
C ILE A 15 -19.95 -17.42 7.02
N PHE A 16 -18.97 -17.31 6.13
CA PHE A 16 -17.64 -17.81 6.39
C PHE A 16 -17.14 -17.05 7.61
N SER A 17 -17.02 -17.74 8.74
CA SER A 17 -16.31 -17.24 9.92
C SER A 17 -14.92 -16.82 9.46
N SER A 18 -14.61 -15.53 9.59
CA SER A 18 -13.32 -14.97 9.25
C SER A 18 -12.27 -15.51 10.21
N THR A 19 -11.43 -16.42 9.74
CA THR A 19 -10.25 -16.87 10.49
C THR A 19 -9.02 -16.35 9.77
N PHE A 20 -8.50 -15.27 10.35
CA PHE A 20 -7.11 -14.85 10.19
C PHE A 20 -6.21 -15.95 10.72
N ALA A 21 -4.93 -15.93 10.40
CA ALA A 21 -3.96 -16.72 11.16
C ALA A 21 -3.84 -16.16 12.59
N TRP A 22 -2.67 -16.18 13.25
CA TRP A 22 -2.55 -15.38 14.49
C TRP A 22 -3.26 -14.04 14.28
N GLY A 23 -4.13 -13.62 15.20
CA GLY A 23 -4.88 -12.40 15.00
C GLY A 23 -3.93 -11.22 14.74
N PRO A 24 -4.42 -10.07 14.25
CA PRO A 24 -3.57 -8.92 13.95
C PRO A 24 -2.59 -8.54 15.07
N ILE A 25 -3.00 -8.73 16.33
CA ILE A 25 -2.17 -8.55 17.52
C ILE A 25 -1.01 -9.55 17.58
N GLY A 26 -1.27 -10.85 17.41
CA GLY A 26 -0.24 -11.90 17.43
C GLY A 26 0.83 -11.68 16.34
N HIS A 27 0.42 -11.41 15.10
CA HIS A 27 1.36 -11.07 14.03
C HIS A 27 2.18 -9.81 14.31
N SER A 28 1.53 -8.77 14.83
CA SER A 28 2.22 -7.54 15.22
C SER A 28 3.26 -7.81 16.32
N LEU A 29 2.95 -8.62 17.32
CA LEU A 29 3.88 -9.00 18.39
C LEU A 29 5.08 -9.78 17.85
N VAL A 30 4.85 -10.80 17.02
CA VAL A 30 5.92 -11.60 16.39
C VAL A 30 6.87 -10.71 15.59
N ALA A 31 6.33 -9.84 14.73
CA ALA A 31 7.12 -8.93 13.91
C ALA A 31 7.89 -7.90 14.75
N ARG A 32 7.29 -7.36 15.81
CA ARG A 32 7.96 -6.41 16.73
C ARG A 32 9.09 -7.07 17.51
N LEU A 33 8.86 -8.28 18.03
CA LEU A 33 9.88 -9.09 18.71
C LEU A 33 11.05 -9.40 17.78
N ALA A 34 10.76 -9.77 16.53
CA ALA A 34 11.77 -10.03 15.53
C ALA A 34 12.59 -8.76 15.21
N GLN A 35 11.91 -7.64 14.98
CA GLN A 35 12.55 -6.37 14.67
C GLN A 35 13.54 -5.92 15.76
N SER A 36 13.22 -6.20 17.03
CA SER A 36 14.08 -5.84 18.18
C SER A 36 15.42 -6.59 18.25
N GLN A 37 15.58 -7.66 17.46
CA GLN A 37 16.77 -8.53 17.42
C GLN A 37 17.50 -8.50 16.08
N LEU A 38 17.08 -7.64 15.14
CA LEU A 38 17.78 -7.54 13.85
C LEU A 38 19.16 -6.91 14.05
N ASP A 39 20.16 -7.48 13.38
CA ASP A 39 21.48 -6.86 13.28
C ASP A 39 21.36 -5.52 12.55
N SER A 40 22.25 -4.57 12.82
CA SER A 40 22.17 -3.21 12.22
C SER A 40 22.10 -3.23 10.69
N SER A 41 22.83 -4.15 10.04
CA SER A 41 22.78 -4.34 8.58
C SER A 41 21.43 -4.87 8.11
N THR A 42 20.89 -5.88 8.78
CA THR A 42 19.58 -6.47 8.48
C THR A 42 18.46 -5.47 8.73
N TYR A 43 18.50 -4.73 9.83
CA TYR A 43 17.53 -3.68 10.13
C TYR A 43 17.46 -2.65 9.02
N LYS A 44 18.61 -2.08 8.60
CA LYS A 44 18.68 -1.11 7.49
C LYS A 44 18.14 -1.71 6.18
N TRP A 45 18.46 -2.97 5.93
CA TRP A 45 18.01 -3.65 4.71
C TRP A 45 16.49 -3.87 4.71
N VAL A 46 15.94 -4.42 5.79
CA VAL A 46 14.49 -4.60 5.98
C VAL A 46 13.75 -3.25 5.94
N TYR A 47 14.32 -2.21 6.56
CA TYR A 47 13.78 -0.84 6.53
C TYR A 47 13.55 -0.32 5.10
N ASN A 48 14.40 -0.72 4.15
CA ASN A 48 14.28 -0.30 2.76
C ASN A 48 13.09 -0.95 2.03
N TYR A 49 12.65 -2.13 2.45
CA TYR A 49 11.45 -2.78 1.90
C TYR A 49 10.17 -2.38 2.62
N ILE A 50 10.26 -1.77 3.80
CA ILE A 50 9.08 -1.25 4.49
C ILE A 50 8.73 0.14 3.91
N PRO A 51 7.47 0.40 3.54
CA PRO A 51 7.02 1.73 3.12
C PRO A 51 7.49 2.83 4.08
N SER A 52 8.08 3.91 3.55
CA SER A 52 8.69 5.01 4.33
C SER A 52 7.78 5.68 5.37
N ASP A 53 6.48 5.74 5.10
CA ASP A 53 5.42 6.28 5.95
C ASP A 53 5.13 5.40 7.18
N LEU A 54 5.55 4.13 7.15
CA LEU A 54 5.53 3.23 8.31
C LEU A 54 6.80 3.36 9.16
N SER A 55 7.71 4.26 8.79
CA SER A 55 8.97 4.53 9.49
C SER A 55 9.78 3.28 9.82
N GLY A 56 9.71 2.28 8.94
CA GLY A 56 10.40 1.01 9.12
C GLY A 56 9.75 0.05 10.12
N ASN A 57 8.53 0.28 10.60
CA ASN A 57 7.84 -0.61 11.54
C ASN A 57 7.45 -1.94 10.88
N LEU A 58 8.12 -3.04 11.26
CA LEU A 58 7.88 -4.38 10.71
C LEU A 58 6.50 -4.92 11.11
N SER A 59 6.00 -4.54 12.28
CA SER A 59 4.68 -4.93 12.78
C SER A 59 3.54 -4.42 11.90
N ALA A 60 3.74 -3.28 11.23
CA ALA A 60 2.73 -2.64 10.40
C ALA A 60 2.42 -3.40 9.09
N ILE A 61 3.31 -4.31 8.66
CA ILE A 61 3.14 -5.15 7.47
C ILE A 61 2.75 -6.59 7.79
N ALA A 62 2.79 -6.98 9.07
CA ALA A 62 2.74 -8.38 9.49
C ALA A 62 1.40 -9.05 9.20
N SER A 63 0.29 -8.29 9.16
CA SER A 63 -1.04 -8.82 8.82
C SER A 63 -1.38 -8.69 7.33
N TRP A 64 -0.51 -8.12 6.50
CA TRP A 64 -0.81 -7.88 5.09
C TRP A 64 -1.24 -9.14 4.32
N PRO A 65 -0.59 -10.31 4.46
CA PRO A 65 -0.99 -11.53 3.75
C PRO A 65 -2.41 -12.04 4.06
N ASP A 66 -2.92 -11.84 5.27
CA ASP A 66 -4.32 -12.13 5.56
C ASP A 66 -5.25 -11.09 4.95
N LEU A 67 -4.91 -9.81 5.07
CA LEU A 67 -5.76 -8.71 4.61
C LEU A 67 -5.97 -8.74 3.09
N ILE A 68 -5.00 -9.24 2.32
CA ILE A 68 -5.16 -9.36 0.88
C ILE A 68 -6.15 -10.45 0.44
N LEU A 69 -6.54 -11.37 1.33
CA LEU A 69 -7.47 -12.46 1.02
C LEU A 69 -8.95 -12.06 1.14
N TYR A 70 -9.24 -10.89 1.71
CA TYR A 70 -10.61 -10.44 1.98
C TYR A 70 -11.04 -9.29 1.07
N PRO A 71 -12.30 -9.30 0.60
CA PRO A 71 -12.83 -8.25 -0.27
C PRO A 71 -12.94 -6.90 0.45
N ASP A 72 -13.13 -6.85 1.77
CA ASP A 72 -13.31 -5.59 2.49
C ASP A 72 -12.01 -4.80 2.73
N THR A 73 -10.88 -5.49 2.61
CA THR A 73 -9.53 -4.96 2.84
C THR A 73 -8.70 -4.94 1.56
N ASN A 74 -9.07 -5.76 0.58
CA ASN A 74 -8.46 -5.79 -0.74
C ASN A 74 -9.50 -6.07 -1.85
N PRO A 75 -10.52 -5.21 -2.03
CA PRO A 75 -11.65 -5.48 -2.94
C PRO A 75 -11.24 -5.70 -4.38
N LEU A 76 -10.05 -5.21 -4.76
CA LEU A 76 -9.56 -5.19 -6.13
C LEU A 76 -8.86 -6.48 -6.51
N ASP A 77 -8.15 -7.10 -5.56
CA ASP A 77 -7.30 -8.25 -5.84
C ASP A 77 -7.59 -9.47 -5.01
N TYR A 78 -8.62 -9.44 -4.15
CA TYR A 78 -8.88 -10.57 -3.28
C TYR A 78 -8.94 -11.90 -4.05
N MET A 79 -9.52 -11.90 -5.27
CA MET A 79 -9.53 -13.06 -6.19
C MET A 79 -8.14 -13.48 -6.67
N ASN A 80 -7.28 -12.51 -6.99
CA ASN A 80 -5.90 -12.76 -7.45
C ASN A 80 -4.96 -13.17 -6.33
N TRP A 81 -5.34 -13.05 -5.06
CA TRP A 81 -4.56 -13.53 -3.93
C TRP A 81 -5.11 -14.83 -3.32
N GLN A 82 -6.26 -15.36 -3.79
CA GLN A 82 -6.83 -16.60 -3.23
C GLN A 82 -5.86 -17.79 -3.29
N TRP A 83 -4.93 -17.81 -4.26
CA TRP A 83 -3.91 -18.85 -4.35
C TRP A 83 -2.99 -18.87 -3.12
N SER A 84 -2.82 -17.76 -2.41
CA SER A 84 -1.97 -17.71 -1.21
C SER A 84 -2.66 -18.27 0.02
N ARG A 85 -3.99 -18.51 0.02
CA ARG A 85 -4.73 -19.02 1.17
C ARG A 85 -4.15 -20.32 1.74
N GLU A 86 -3.83 -21.27 0.86
CA GLU A 86 -3.26 -22.56 1.27
C GLU A 86 -1.85 -22.43 1.84
N LEU A 87 -1.17 -21.30 1.63
CA LEU A 87 0.17 -21.05 2.11
C LEU A 87 0.22 -20.68 3.60
N HIS A 88 -0.91 -20.38 4.22
CA HIS A 88 -0.97 -20.02 5.64
C HIS A 88 -0.89 -21.25 6.57
N TYR A 89 -1.11 -22.46 6.07
CA TYR A 89 -1.26 -23.62 6.93
C TYR A 89 -0.71 -24.92 6.32
N ILE A 90 -0.72 -25.96 7.13
CA ILE A 90 -0.51 -27.37 6.79
C ILE A 90 -1.67 -28.16 7.37
N ASN A 91 -2.19 -29.10 6.58
CA ASN A 91 -3.22 -30.02 7.01
C ASN A 91 -2.62 -31.40 7.21
N THR A 92 -2.53 -31.84 8.47
CA THR A 92 -2.09 -33.20 8.83
C THR A 92 -3.29 -34.14 8.91
N PRO A 93 -3.13 -35.46 8.67
CA PRO A 93 -4.18 -36.43 8.92
C PRO A 93 -4.55 -36.45 10.41
N ASP A 94 -5.84 -36.49 10.67
CA ASP A 94 -6.42 -36.41 12.01
C ASP A 94 -5.78 -37.44 12.95
N TRP A 95 -5.33 -36.96 14.11
CA TRP A 95 -4.73 -37.76 15.18
C TRP A 95 -3.48 -38.57 14.81
N ASN A 96 -2.91 -38.38 13.63
CA ASN A 96 -1.69 -39.04 13.22
C ASN A 96 -0.45 -38.44 13.91
N CYS A 97 -0.56 -37.19 14.40
CA CYS A 97 0.43 -36.50 15.22
C CYS A 97 1.85 -36.46 14.62
N GLN A 98 1.93 -36.56 13.30
CA GLN A 98 3.19 -36.59 12.56
C GLN A 98 3.01 -35.82 11.27
N TYR A 99 3.92 -34.86 11.04
CA TYR A 99 4.03 -34.16 9.78
C TYR A 99 5.01 -34.87 8.85
N ILE A 100 4.57 -35.08 7.60
CA ILE A 100 5.35 -35.65 6.52
C ILE A 100 5.25 -34.71 5.32
N SER A 101 6.33 -34.00 4.99
CA SER A 101 6.35 -32.97 3.94
C SER A 101 5.78 -33.46 2.60
N THR A 102 6.17 -34.66 2.14
CA THR A 102 5.69 -35.23 0.86
C THR A 102 4.20 -35.56 0.84
N ARG A 103 3.56 -35.74 2.00
CA ARG A 103 2.13 -36.04 2.12
C ARG A 103 1.31 -34.78 2.40
N ASP A 104 1.82 -33.93 3.29
CA ASP A 104 1.07 -32.83 3.91
C ASP A 104 1.35 -31.46 3.25
N CYS A 105 2.43 -31.36 2.46
CA CYS A 105 2.80 -30.16 1.70
C CYS A 105 2.93 -30.47 0.20
N LEU A 106 1.84 -30.96 -0.40
CA LEU A 106 1.84 -31.32 -1.81
C LEU A 106 2.15 -30.10 -2.70
N ASN A 107 3.10 -30.27 -3.63
CA ASN A 107 3.53 -29.24 -4.58
C ASN A 107 4.00 -27.93 -3.95
N ASP A 108 4.54 -27.98 -2.72
CA ASP A 108 4.96 -26.80 -1.95
C ASP A 108 3.81 -25.79 -1.70
N ARG A 109 2.55 -26.21 -1.83
CA ARG A 109 1.35 -25.39 -1.54
C ARG A 109 0.92 -25.53 -0.09
N CYS A 110 1.82 -25.14 0.81
CA CYS A 110 1.59 -25.08 2.24
C CYS A 110 2.54 -24.06 2.89
N VAL A 111 2.43 -23.82 4.19
CA VAL A 111 3.33 -22.88 4.89
C VAL A 111 4.81 -23.27 4.83
N GLU A 112 5.16 -24.56 4.83
CA GLU A 112 6.56 -25.01 4.63
C GLU A 112 7.11 -24.56 3.27
N GLY A 113 6.34 -24.82 2.19
CA GLY A 113 6.70 -24.44 0.83
C GLY A 113 6.77 -22.93 0.66
N ALA A 114 5.86 -22.19 1.30
CA ALA A 114 5.86 -20.74 1.33
C ALA A 114 7.11 -20.18 1.99
N LEU A 115 7.49 -20.69 3.17
CA LEU A 115 8.71 -20.29 3.88
C LEU A 115 9.96 -20.54 3.03
N LYS A 116 10.06 -21.70 2.36
CA LYS A 116 11.16 -22.00 1.41
C LYS A 116 11.20 -21.01 0.25
N ASN A 117 10.05 -20.80 -0.41
CA ASN A 117 9.94 -19.95 -1.58
C ASN A 117 10.27 -18.48 -1.27
N TYR A 118 9.62 -17.90 -0.27
CA TYR A 118 9.79 -16.48 0.04
C TYR A 118 11.13 -16.18 0.69
N SER A 119 11.72 -17.10 1.46
CA SER A 119 13.11 -16.96 1.91
C SER A 119 14.08 -16.87 0.74
N GLN A 120 13.88 -17.68 -0.31
CA GLN A 120 14.71 -17.64 -1.51
C GLN A 120 14.49 -16.38 -2.35
N ARG A 121 13.21 -16.02 -2.61
CA ARG A 121 12.85 -14.83 -3.40
C ARG A 121 13.36 -13.53 -2.77
N LEU A 122 13.32 -13.45 -1.44
CA LEU A 122 13.74 -12.27 -0.68
C LEU A 122 15.23 -11.90 -0.92
N ILE A 123 16.08 -12.89 -1.23
CA ILE A 123 17.53 -12.68 -1.47
C ILE A 123 17.97 -12.96 -2.91
N ASP A 124 17.04 -13.27 -3.81
CA ASP A 124 17.35 -13.56 -5.21
C ASP A 124 17.48 -12.25 -6.01
N ASN A 125 18.66 -12.02 -6.59
CA ASN A 125 18.93 -10.86 -7.44
C ASN A 125 18.14 -10.86 -8.75
N LYS A 126 17.51 -11.99 -9.12
CA LYS A 126 16.59 -12.07 -10.26
C LYS A 126 15.18 -11.57 -9.93
N CYS A 127 14.83 -11.50 -8.64
CA CYS A 127 13.56 -10.92 -8.22
C CYS A 127 13.68 -9.40 -8.21
N ASP A 128 12.66 -8.71 -8.73
CA ASP A 128 12.56 -7.25 -8.62
C ASP A 128 12.21 -6.82 -7.18
N TYR A 129 12.18 -5.49 -6.95
CA TYR A 129 11.84 -4.94 -5.63
C TYR A 129 10.54 -5.48 -5.07
N VAL A 130 9.50 -5.49 -5.91
CA VAL A 130 8.12 -5.73 -5.49
C VAL A 130 8.01 -7.18 -5.09
N GLN A 131 8.64 -8.07 -5.86
CA GLN A 131 8.75 -9.48 -5.53
C GLN A 131 9.53 -9.71 -4.22
N GLN A 132 10.63 -8.98 -3.99
CA GLN A 132 11.41 -9.07 -2.74
C GLN A 132 10.65 -8.47 -1.54
N GLN A 133 9.95 -7.36 -1.73
CA GLN A 133 9.11 -6.73 -0.71
C GLN A 133 7.93 -7.64 -0.33
N GLN A 134 7.22 -8.18 -1.32
CA GLN A 134 6.17 -9.17 -1.08
C GLN A 134 6.73 -10.40 -0.37
N ALA A 135 7.92 -10.87 -0.77
CA ALA A 135 8.58 -11.98 -0.11
C ALA A 135 8.88 -11.68 1.37
N LEU A 136 9.31 -10.46 1.70
CA LEU A 136 9.46 -10.03 3.10
C LEU A 136 8.12 -10.08 3.83
N PHE A 137 7.04 -9.55 3.25
CA PHE A 137 5.75 -9.44 3.91
C PHE A 137 5.14 -10.81 4.18
N PHE A 138 5.17 -11.68 3.17
CA PHE A 138 4.77 -13.08 3.31
C PHE A 138 5.63 -13.82 4.33
N LEU A 139 6.95 -13.63 4.30
CA LEU A 139 7.85 -14.31 5.22
C LEU A 139 7.58 -13.91 6.68
N VAL A 140 7.40 -12.62 6.95
CA VAL A 140 7.07 -12.11 8.30
C VAL A 140 5.78 -12.74 8.82
N HIS A 141 4.76 -12.87 7.98
CA HIS A 141 3.47 -13.44 8.33
C HIS A 141 3.55 -14.95 8.55
N PHE A 142 4.08 -15.70 7.57
CA PHE A 142 4.11 -17.17 7.60
C PHE A 142 4.99 -17.74 8.71
N VAL A 143 6.02 -17.00 9.16
CA VAL A 143 6.75 -17.38 10.38
C VAL A 143 5.86 -17.24 11.62
N GLY A 144 4.94 -16.27 11.65
CA GLY A 144 3.87 -16.27 12.66
C GLY A 144 2.99 -17.51 12.55
N ASP A 145 2.40 -17.74 11.36
CA ASP A 145 1.42 -18.82 11.12
C ASP A 145 1.94 -20.18 11.54
N VAL A 146 3.13 -20.56 11.09
CA VAL A 146 3.70 -21.88 11.37
C VAL A 146 3.88 -22.15 12.88
N HIS A 147 3.95 -21.09 13.70
CA HIS A 147 4.03 -21.21 15.15
C HIS A 147 2.68 -21.26 15.86
N GLN A 148 1.59 -20.91 15.19
CA GLN A 148 0.23 -21.13 15.69
C GLN A 148 -0.08 -22.63 15.55
N PRO A 149 -0.29 -23.38 16.65
CA PRO A 149 -0.45 -24.83 16.59
C PRO A 149 -1.51 -25.32 15.57
N LEU A 150 -2.68 -24.69 15.53
CA LEU A 150 -3.80 -25.07 14.67
C LEU A 150 -3.58 -24.72 13.18
N HIS A 151 -2.58 -23.91 12.83
CA HIS A 151 -2.11 -23.76 11.44
C HIS A 151 -1.35 -24.99 10.95
N CYS A 152 -0.92 -25.87 11.85
CA CYS A 152 -0.40 -27.19 11.54
C CYS A 152 -1.36 -28.28 12.06
N GLY A 153 -2.67 -28.00 11.98
CA GLY A 153 -3.74 -28.79 12.58
C GLY A 153 -4.23 -29.97 11.74
N PHE A 154 -5.41 -30.47 12.11
CA PHE A 154 -6.03 -31.62 11.46
C PHE A 154 -6.82 -31.22 10.22
N LYS A 155 -6.75 -32.05 9.18
CA LYS A 155 -7.47 -31.82 7.91
C LYS A 155 -8.98 -31.92 8.09
N GLY A 156 -9.46 -32.88 8.88
CA GLY A 156 -10.89 -33.18 9.01
C GLY A 156 -11.71 -32.07 9.67
N ASP A 157 -11.08 -31.25 10.49
CA ASP A 157 -11.72 -30.10 11.15
C ASP A 157 -11.21 -28.72 10.68
N PHE A 158 -10.44 -28.72 9.58
CA PHE A 158 -9.81 -27.52 9.02
C PHE A 158 -8.98 -26.77 10.06
N GLY A 159 -8.20 -27.49 10.86
CA GLY A 159 -7.42 -26.90 11.95
C GLY A 159 -8.30 -26.31 13.06
N GLY A 160 -9.42 -26.94 13.39
CA GLY A 160 -10.32 -26.47 14.44
C GLY A 160 -11.34 -25.41 14.01
N ASN A 161 -11.33 -24.97 12.74
CA ASN A 161 -12.22 -23.94 12.22
C ASN A 161 -13.71 -24.33 12.26
N ILE A 162 -14.01 -25.62 12.11
CA ILE A 162 -15.41 -26.12 12.18
C ILE A 162 -15.79 -26.61 13.58
N VAL A 163 -14.86 -26.63 14.54
CA VAL A 163 -15.09 -27.06 15.92
C VAL A 163 -15.66 -25.89 16.70
N LYS A 164 -16.99 -25.82 16.81
CA LYS A 164 -17.71 -24.68 17.39
C LYS A 164 -17.90 -24.81 18.89
N GLY A 165 -17.84 -23.70 19.61
CA GLY A 165 -18.04 -23.70 21.06
C GLY A 165 -18.07 -22.31 21.67
N PHE A 166 -18.04 -22.27 23.00
CA PHE A 166 -17.97 -21.06 23.80
C PHE A 166 -16.64 -21.00 24.55
N PHE A 167 -16.15 -19.79 24.78
CA PHE A 167 -14.90 -19.54 25.48
C PHE A 167 -15.14 -18.62 26.68
N LEU A 168 -14.60 -19.01 27.83
CA LEU A 168 -14.80 -18.34 29.12
C LEU A 168 -16.30 -18.08 29.39
N ASN A 169 -16.64 -16.86 29.80
CA ASN A 169 -18.00 -16.44 30.10
C ASN A 169 -18.69 -15.77 28.89
N GLU A 170 -18.11 -15.89 27.69
CA GLU A 170 -18.66 -15.26 26.49
C GLU A 170 -19.90 -15.99 25.98
N LYS A 171 -20.91 -15.21 25.59
CA LYS A 171 -22.18 -15.72 25.06
C LYS A 171 -22.16 -15.90 23.54
N ASN A 172 -21.14 -15.37 22.87
CA ASN A 172 -21.01 -15.47 21.42
C ASN A 172 -20.43 -16.83 21.05
N LEU A 173 -21.05 -17.46 20.05
CA LEU A 173 -20.54 -18.72 19.51
C LEU A 173 -19.27 -18.42 18.70
N THR A 174 -18.17 -19.09 19.03
CA THR A 174 -16.87 -19.01 18.33
C THR A 174 -16.46 -20.41 17.82
N ASN A 175 -15.20 -20.57 17.41
CA ASN A 175 -14.60 -21.85 17.05
C ASN A 175 -13.20 -21.99 17.68
N LEU A 176 -12.70 -23.22 17.74
CA LEU A 176 -11.42 -23.53 18.38
C LEU A 176 -10.24 -22.78 17.75
N HIS A 177 -10.23 -22.59 16.43
CA HIS A 177 -9.16 -21.85 15.73
C HIS A 177 -9.10 -20.39 16.19
N THR A 178 -10.24 -19.69 16.16
CA THR A 178 -10.35 -18.29 16.61
C THR A 178 -9.98 -18.11 18.08
N ILE A 179 -10.27 -19.11 18.95
CA ILE A 179 -9.85 -19.05 20.35
C ILE A 179 -8.32 -18.95 20.47
N TRP A 180 -7.57 -19.69 19.65
CA TRP A 180 -6.11 -19.64 19.65
C TRP A 180 -5.57 -18.39 18.98
N ASP A 181 -6.10 -18.00 17.82
CA ASP A 181 -5.61 -16.83 17.08
C ASP A 181 -5.83 -15.51 17.83
N VAL A 182 -6.96 -15.40 18.54
CA VAL A 182 -7.48 -14.12 19.01
C VAL A 182 -7.82 -14.16 20.49
N GLU A 183 -8.69 -15.09 20.91
CA GLU A 183 -9.36 -14.93 22.21
C GLU A 183 -8.44 -15.15 23.40
N ILE A 184 -7.56 -16.14 23.38
CA ILE A 184 -6.59 -16.35 24.48
C ILE A 184 -5.65 -15.15 24.58
N ILE A 185 -5.15 -14.62 23.44
CA ILE A 185 -4.24 -13.47 23.43
C ILE A 185 -4.94 -12.24 24.03
N ASN A 186 -6.13 -11.90 23.54
CA ASN A 186 -6.88 -10.73 24.00
C ASN A 186 -7.19 -10.83 25.50
N ASN A 187 -7.75 -11.96 25.94
CA ASN A 187 -8.06 -12.17 27.35
C ASN A 187 -6.79 -12.14 28.23
N HIS A 188 -5.66 -12.64 27.74
CA HIS A 188 -4.39 -12.56 28.47
C HIS A 188 -3.87 -11.12 28.60
N ILE A 189 -3.92 -10.33 27.52
CA ILE A 189 -3.57 -8.91 27.54
C ILE A 189 -4.47 -8.13 28.51
N ASP A 190 -5.78 -8.38 28.47
CA ASP A 190 -6.73 -7.70 29.34
C ASP A 190 -6.53 -8.06 30.82
N LEU A 191 -6.41 -9.35 31.13
CA LEU A 191 -6.33 -9.84 32.50
C LEU A 191 -4.96 -9.65 33.15
N HIS A 192 -3.86 -9.81 32.40
CA HIS A 192 -2.50 -9.86 32.96
C HIS A 192 -1.67 -8.61 32.64
N PHE A 193 -2.08 -7.80 31.65
CA PHE A 193 -1.32 -6.64 31.18
C PHE A 193 -2.14 -5.35 31.11
N GLN A 194 -3.25 -5.28 31.84
CA GLN A 194 -4.08 -4.06 31.94
C GLN A 194 -4.53 -3.53 30.58
N SER A 195 -4.82 -4.43 29.64
CA SER A 195 -5.15 -4.12 28.25
C SER A 195 -4.04 -3.39 27.48
N ASP A 196 -2.80 -3.36 27.98
CA ASP A 196 -1.65 -2.73 27.33
C ASP A 196 -0.77 -3.77 26.60
N ILE A 197 -0.90 -3.80 25.29
CA ILE A 197 -0.09 -4.63 24.39
C ILE A 197 1.42 -4.37 24.53
N ASN A 198 1.85 -3.17 24.93
CA ASN A 198 3.27 -2.86 25.10
C ASN A 198 3.85 -3.55 26.33
N LEU A 199 3.09 -3.64 27.43
CA LEU A 199 3.51 -4.39 28.62
C LEU A 199 3.65 -5.88 28.29
N TYR A 200 2.71 -6.41 27.52
CA TYR A 200 2.80 -7.79 27.04
C TYR A 200 4.00 -8.00 26.11
N TYR A 201 4.26 -7.08 25.19
CA TYR A 201 5.44 -7.11 24.34
C TYR A 201 6.76 -7.13 25.14
N GLU A 202 6.92 -6.26 26.15
CA GLU A 202 8.14 -6.23 26.96
C GLU A 202 8.30 -7.53 27.78
N TYR A 203 7.19 -8.11 28.26
CA TYR A 203 7.19 -9.43 28.89
C TYR A 203 7.66 -10.53 27.94
N LEU A 204 7.06 -10.65 26.74
CA LEU A 204 7.47 -11.63 25.73
C LEU A 204 8.93 -11.45 25.31
N LYS A 205 9.37 -10.19 25.18
CA LYS A 205 10.77 -9.86 24.89
C LYS A 205 11.69 -10.36 26.00
N SER A 206 11.31 -10.23 27.27
CA SER A 206 12.09 -10.76 28.40
C SER A 206 12.17 -12.29 28.41
N LEU A 207 11.08 -13.00 28.07
CA LEU A 207 11.05 -14.46 27.93
C LEU A 207 12.03 -14.93 26.85
N MET A 208 12.03 -14.23 25.72
CA MET A 208 12.88 -14.53 24.57
C MET A 208 14.38 -14.41 24.87
N PHE A 209 14.80 -13.48 25.74
CA PHE A 209 16.21 -13.35 26.16
C PHE A 209 16.65 -14.43 27.15
N ASN A 210 15.73 -15.20 27.73
CA ASN A 210 16.07 -16.32 28.60
C ASN A 210 16.44 -17.55 27.75
N GLN A 211 17.73 -17.63 27.38
CA GLN A 211 18.35 -18.59 26.44
C GLN A 211 18.04 -20.07 26.67
N SER A 212 17.53 -20.46 27.85
CA SER A 212 17.20 -21.86 28.15
C SER A 212 16.08 -22.44 27.28
N LEU A 213 15.22 -21.60 26.68
CA LEU A 213 14.12 -22.01 25.81
C LEU A 213 14.51 -22.18 24.31
N LEU A 214 15.74 -21.81 23.91
CA LEU A 214 16.12 -21.59 22.51
C LEU A 214 17.39 -22.34 22.06
N ASN A 215 17.96 -23.23 22.88
CA ASN A 215 19.23 -23.88 22.59
C ASN A 215 19.11 -25.03 21.57
N ASN A 216 19.99 -25.01 20.56
CA ASN A 216 20.23 -26.02 19.50
C ASN A 216 19.27 -26.07 18.29
N GLU A 217 18.83 -24.92 17.78
CA GLU A 217 18.01 -24.92 16.56
C GLU A 217 18.78 -24.56 15.29
N THR A 218 18.74 -25.45 14.30
CA THR A 218 19.05 -25.13 12.91
C THR A 218 17.93 -24.28 12.32
N TYR A 219 18.15 -22.97 12.25
CA TYR A 219 17.18 -21.92 11.86
C TYR A 219 16.53 -22.04 10.46
N ASN A 220 16.92 -23.01 9.62
CA ASN A 220 16.31 -23.27 8.31
C ASN A 220 15.61 -24.63 8.25
N ASP A 221 15.44 -25.32 9.38
CA ASP A 221 14.67 -26.54 9.44
C ASP A 221 13.21 -26.23 9.80
N TYR A 222 12.46 -25.74 8.80
CA TYR A 222 11.04 -25.42 8.98
C TYR A 222 10.22 -26.62 9.44
N LYS A 223 10.70 -27.85 9.16
CA LYS A 223 10.05 -29.07 9.63
C LYS A 223 10.00 -29.13 11.15
N VAL A 224 11.05 -28.70 11.85
CA VAL A 224 11.07 -28.66 13.32
C VAL A 224 9.99 -27.73 13.85
N TRP A 225 9.83 -26.55 13.24
CA TRP A 225 8.80 -25.58 13.67
C TRP A 225 7.39 -26.15 13.52
N ILE A 226 7.16 -26.89 12.44
CA ILE A 226 5.91 -27.57 12.13
C ILE A 226 5.67 -28.75 13.10
N ASP A 227 6.67 -29.60 13.31
CA ASP A 227 6.58 -30.77 14.19
C ASP A 227 6.22 -30.36 15.63
N GLU A 228 6.74 -29.24 16.11
CA GLU A 228 6.35 -28.66 17.41
C GLU A 228 4.88 -28.27 17.46
N SER A 229 4.40 -27.52 16.45
CA SER A 229 3.00 -27.11 16.35
C SER A 229 2.06 -28.33 16.30
N VAL A 230 2.39 -29.34 15.48
CA VAL A 230 1.64 -30.62 15.41
C VAL A 230 1.64 -31.36 16.75
N ASN A 231 2.77 -31.35 17.46
CA ASN A 231 2.88 -31.99 18.77
C ASN A 231 1.97 -31.30 19.81
N TYR A 232 1.88 -29.97 19.82
CA TYR A 232 0.97 -29.24 20.69
C TYR A 232 -0.50 -29.48 20.34
N VAL A 233 -0.83 -29.54 19.04
CA VAL A 233 -2.15 -29.93 18.56
C VAL A 233 -2.61 -31.24 19.19
N CYS A 234 -1.77 -32.28 19.13
CA CYS A 234 -2.12 -33.59 19.64
C CYS A 234 -2.15 -33.72 21.16
N LYS A 235 -1.25 -33.01 21.86
CA LYS A 235 -1.06 -33.20 23.30
C LYS A 235 -1.88 -32.25 24.17
N GLN A 236 -2.29 -31.10 23.64
CA GLN A 236 -2.80 -30.02 24.48
C GLN A 236 -3.98 -29.26 23.90
N VAL A 237 -3.96 -28.89 22.61
CA VAL A 237 -4.95 -27.98 22.00
C VAL A 237 -6.39 -28.51 22.14
N TYR A 238 -6.58 -29.81 21.90
CA TYR A 238 -7.90 -30.46 21.87
C TYR A 238 -8.36 -31.00 23.24
N LEU A 239 -7.69 -30.65 24.34
CA LEU A 239 -8.10 -31.06 25.70
C LEU A 239 -8.89 -29.97 26.39
N ASP A 240 -10.06 -30.26 26.94
CA ASP A 240 -10.90 -29.29 27.66
C ASP A 240 -10.39 -28.98 29.09
N ASP A 241 -11.18 -28.27 29.89
CA ASP A 241 -10.89 -27.93 31.29
C ASP A 241 -10.63 -29.14 32.21
N ASN A 242 -11.14 -30.31 31.84
CA ASN A 242 -10.99 -31.56 32.59
C ASN A 242 -9.91 -32.47 31.98
N ASN A 243 -9.13 -31.97 31.01
CA ASN A 243 -8.17 -32.73 30.22
C ASN A 243 -8.82 -33.87 29.40
N ILE A 244 -10.09 -33.73 29.06
CA ILE A 244 -10.82 -34.66 28.20
C ILE A 244 -10.77 -34.13 26.78
N ARG A 245 -10.62 -35.02 25.80
CA ARG A 245 -10.65 -34.61 24.38
C ARG A 245 -12.01 -33.98 24.05
N ILE A 246 -11.97 -32.79 23.47
CA ILE A 246 -13.16 -32.08 22.99
C ILE A 246 -13.86 -32.97 21.96
N ASN A 247 -15.18 -33.16 22.13
CA ASN A 247 -16.00 -33.79 21.11
C ASN A 247 -16.21 -32.79 19.96
N THR A 248 -15.50 -32.98 18.85
CA THR A 248 -15.52 -32.07 17.71
C THR A 248 -16.85 -32.00 16.97
N SER A 249 -17.77 -32.93 17.24
CA SER A 249 -19.12 -32.98 16.67
C SER A 249 -20.17 -32.23 17.51
N LEU A 250 -19.82 -31.80 18.72
CA LEU A 250 -20.72 -31.08 19.63
C LEU A 250 -20.17 -29.69 19.97
N LYS A 251 -21.05 -28.82 20.46
CA LYS A 251 -20.63 -27.53 21.00
C LYS A 251 -19.89 -27.75 22.31
N PHE A 252 -18.65 -27.28 22.39
CA PHE A 252 -17.87 -27.30 23.62
C PHE A 252 -18.06 -26.01 24.43
N THR A 253 -17.64 -26.04 25.70
CA THR A 253 -17.38 -24.85 26.50
C THR A 253 -15.98 -24.99 27.10
N LEU A 254 -15.10 -24.02 26.81
CA LEU A 254 -13.74 -23.96 27.36
C LEU A 254 -13.67 -22.81 28.35
N GLY A 255 -13.32 -23.11 29.60
CA GLY A 255 -13.30 -22.17 30.72
C GLY A 255 -11.90 -21.75 31.14
N GLU A 256 -11.81 -21.23 32.36
CA GLU A 256 -10.58 -20.67 32.92
C GLU A 256 -9.45 -21.68 33.04
N LYS A 257 -9.73 -22.98 33.26
CA LYS A 257 -8.65 -23.98 33.34
C LYS A 257 -8.01 -24.20 31.98
N TYR A 258 -8.82 -24.21 30.92
CA TYR A 258 -8.31 -24.25 29.56
C TYR A 258 -7.46 -23.01 29.25
N PHE A 259 -7.98 -21.81 29.55
CA PHE A 259 -7.26 -20.56 29.35
C PHE A 259 -5.91 -20.54 30.09
N ASN A 260 -5.92 -20.81 31.39
CA ASN A 260 -4.74 -20.79 32.26
C ASN A 260 -3.65 -21.80 31.84
N ARG A 261 -4.06 -22.94 31.26
CA ARG A 261 -3.12 -23.94 30.74
C ARG A 261 -2.48 -23.53 29.41
N ASN A 262 -3.18 -22.74 28.60
CA ASN A 262 -2.79 -22.49 27.20
C ASN A 262 -2.15 -21.12 26.95
N TRP A 263 -2.44 -20.06 27.73
CA TRP A 263 -1.75 -18.78 27.53
C TRP A 263 -0.22 -18.86 27.67
N PRO A 264 0.38 -19.67 28.58
CA PRO A 264 1.85 -19.76 28.67
C PRO A 264 2.46 -20.41 27.42
N LEU A 265 1.72 -21.32 26.78
CA LEU A 265 2.13 -21.92 25.52
C LEU A 265 2.05 -20.89 24.38
N ILE A 266 1.02 -20.04 24.35
CA ILE A 266 0.96 -18.95 23.37
C ILE A 266 2.16 -18.02 23.53
N ASP A 267 2.51 -17.62 24.75
CA ASP A 267 3.68 -16.78 25.00
C ASP A 267 4.96 -17.41 24.44
N GLN A 268 5.14 -18.71 24.70
CA GLN A 268 6.27 -19.47 24.18
C GLN A 268 6.28 -19.44 22.64
N ARG A 269 5.15 -19.71 21.98
CA ARG A 269 5.07 -19.75 20.51
C ARG A 269 5.29 -18.37 19.88
N LEU A 270 4.76 -17.30 20.45
CA LEU A 270 4.98 -15.93 19.97
C LEU A 270 6.46 -15.51 20.11
N ALA A 271 7.08 -15.81 21.27
CA ALA A 271 8.50 -15.54 21.51
C ALA A 271 9.42 -16.34 20.56
N GLN A 272 9.14 -17.64 20.38
CA GLN A 272 9.85 -18.51 19.44
C GLN A 272 9.74 -17.98 18.00
N ALA A 273 8.54 -17.61 17.55
CA ALA A 273 8.31 -17.07 16.22
C ALA A 273 9.11 -15.78 15.99
N GLY A 274 9.08 -14.85 16.96
CA GLY A 274 9.84 -13.59 16.88
C GLY A 274 11.35 -13.82 16.78
N HIS A 275 11.89 -14.70 17.62
CA HIS A 275 13.31 -15.06 17.61
C HIS A 275 13.75 -15.75 16.30
N ARG A 276 12.96 -16.72 15.84
CA ARG A 276 13.23 -17.47 14.60
C ARG A 276 13.12 -16.57 13.36
N LEU A 277 12.15 -15.65 13.31
CA LEU A 277 12.03 -14.66 12.23
C LEU A 277 13.26 -13.74 12.18
N ALA A 278 13.69 -13.19 13.33
CA ALA A 278 14.89 -12.34 13.39
C ALA A 278 16.13 -13.09 12.90
N SER A 279 16.33 -14.30 13.40
CA SER A 279 17.47 -15.14 13.05
C SER A 279 17.49 -15.51 11.57
N LEU A 280 16.33 -15.86 11.00
CA LEU A 280 16.17 -16.13 9.57
C LEU A 280 16.53 -14.91 8.72
N LEU A 281 15.97 -13.73 9.04
CA LEU A 281 16.26 -12.49 8.31
C LEU A 281 17.74 -12.11 8.38
N ASN A 282 18.35 -12.19 9.57
CA ASN A 282 19.78 -11.93 9.76
C ASN A 282 20.65 -12.85 8.88
N GLN A 283 20.32 -14.15 8.82
CA GLN A 283 21.04 -15.11 7.98
C GLN A 283 20.86 -14.85 6.49
N LEU A 284 19.63 -14.57 6.04
CA LEU A 284 19.32 -14.29 4.64
C LEU A 284 20.10 -13.07 4.15
N VAL A 285 20.12 -11.98 4.91
CA VAL A 285 20.88 -10.77 4.56
C VAL A 285 22.38 -11.05 4.55
N LYS A 286 22.91 -11.80 5.54
CA LYS A 286 24.32 -12.19 5.57
C LYS A 286 24.73 -13.02 4.34
N LYS A 287 23.88 -13.96 3.90
CA LYS A 287 24.07 -14.76 2.67
C LYS A 287 24.02 -13.91 1.40
N ARG A 288 23.26 -12.81 1.40
CA ARG A 288 23.23 -11.85 0.28
C ARG A 288 24.51 -11.01 0.22
N SER A 289 24.98 -10.49 1.36
CA SER A 289 26.18 -9.63 1.41
C SER A 289 27.47 -10.32 0.95
N SER A 290 27.53 -11.66 0.94
CA SER A 290 28.66 -12.43 0.38
C SER A 290 28.61 -12.60 -1.14
N ARG A 291 27.50 -12.23 -1.80
CA ARG A 291 27.40 -12.15 -3.25
C ARG A 291 27.70 -10.71 -3.69
N LYS A 292 28.79 -10.53 -4.45
CA LYS A 292 29.12 -9.22 -5.06
C LYS A 292 27.90 -8.69 -5.81
N LEU A 293 27.53 -7.44 -5.53
CA LEU A 293 26.58 -6.70 -6.37
C LEU A 293 27.11 -6.66 -7.81
N SER A 294 26.25 -6.90 -8.80
CA SER A 294 26.59 -6.59 -10.18
C SER A 294 26.63 -5.06 -10.34
N PRO A 295 27.47 -4.53 -11.25
CA PRO A 295 27.66 -3.09 -11.43
C PRO A 295 26.52 -2.36 -12.14
N ASP A 296 25.35 -2.99 -12.36
CA ASP A 296 24.47 -2.51 -13.41
C ASP A 296 23.22 -1.79 -12.90
N THR A 297 23.11 -0.54 -13.37
CA THR A 297 21.97 0.39 -13.45
C THR A 297 21.94 1.47 -12.36
N GLN A 298 22.60 2.59 -12.62
CA GLN A 298 22.43 3.86 -11.90
C GLN A 298 21.42 4.73 -12.68
N ALA A 299 20.44 5.29 -11.98
CA ALA A 299 19.61 6.35 -12.52
C ALA A 299 19.42 7.43 -11.46
N LEU A 300 19.41 8.71 -11.78
CA LEU A 300 19.38 9.76 -10.76
C LEU A 300 18.03 10.48 -10.72
N ILE A 301 17.52 10.72 -9.50
CA ILE A 301 16.35 11.56 -9.18
C ILE A 301 16.82 12.74 -8.34
N ILE A 302 16.34 13.94 -8.64
CA ILE A 302 16.54 15.11 -7.81
C ILE A 302 15.22 15.48 -7.16
N VAL A 303 15.24 15.67 -5.84
CA VAL A 303 14.18 16.38 -5.12
C VAL A 303 14.74 17.72 -4.72
N LEU A 304 14.16 18.80 -5.24
CA LEU A 304 14.49 20.16 -4.79
C LEU A 304 13.41 20.63 -3.83
N CYS A 305 13.86 21.17 -2.70
CA CYS A 305 13.04 21.63 -1.59
C CYS A 305 13.45 23.06 -1.27
N ILE A 306 12.52 24.02 -1.31
CA ILE A 306 12.80 25.39 -0.85
C ILE A 306 12.27 25.53 0.59
N GLU A 307 13.16 25.70 1.58
CA GLU A 307 12.85 25.82 3.02
C GLU A 307 13.08 27.23 3.56
N LEU A 308 12.24 27.70 4.49
CA LEU A 308 12.16 29.13 4.86
C LEU A 308 11.92 29.39 6.36
N GLY A 309 12.98 29.77 7.09
CA GLY A 309 12.94 30.57 8.33
C GLY A 309 12.52 29.89 9.65
N ILE A 310 13.06 30.39 10.77
CA ILE A 310 12.86 29.88 12.15
C ILE A 310 11.48 30.34 12.67
N GLY A 311 10.47 29.46 12.68
CA GLY A 311 9.14 29.73 13.26
C GLY A 311 8.01 28.80 12.77
N ILE A 312 6.89 28.75 13.51
CA ILE A 312 5.87 27.67 13.56
C ILE A 312 5.11 27.36 12.23
N ILE A 313 5.31 28.12 11.14
CA ILE A 313 4.70 27.79 9.84
C ILE A 313 5.73 27.91 8.71
N ALA A 314 6.46 26.83 8.45
CA ALA A 314 7.30 26.68 7.26
C ALA A 314 6.41 26.38 6.04
N ALA A 315 6.53 27.17 4.97
CA ALA A 315 5.93 26.86 3.68
C ALA A 315 7.01 26.30 2.75
N THR A 316 6.82 25.07 2.28
CA THR A 316 7.80 24.35 1.46
C THR A 316 7.24 24.15 0.05
N CYS A 317 8.02 24.52 -0.97
CA CYS A 317 7.77 24.14 -2.36
C CYS A 317 8.67 22.97 -2.70
N ILE A 318 8.08 21.84 -3.09
CA ILE A 318 8.80 20.63 -3.47
C ILE A 318 8.63 20.42 -4.97
N TYR A 319 9.72 20.11 -5.64
CA TYR A 319 9.70 19.65 -7.02
C TYR A 319 10.53 18.37 -7.16
N LEU A 320 10.04 17.43 -7.96
CA LEU A 320 10.77 16.23 -8.36
C LEU A 320 11.12 16.25 -9.85
N SER A 321 12.39 16.03 -10.17
CA SER A 321 12.88 15.94 -11.55
C SER A 321 12.40 14.71 -12.29
N THR A 322 12.60 14.72 -13.61
CA THR A 322 12.61 13.53 -14.45
C THR A 322 13.79 12.63 -14.09
N ILE A 323 13.63 11.33 -14.36
CA ILE A 323 14.66 10.31 -14.13
C ILE A 323 15.62 10.33 -15.32
N GLN A 324 16.92 10.41 -15.04
CA GLN A 324 17.97 10.23 -16.04
C GLN A 324 18.60 8.85 -15.85
N SER A 325 18.39 7.97 -16.82
CA SER A 325 18.82 6.56 -16.75
C SER A 325 20.21 6.34 -17.34
N ASN A 326 20.95 5.35 -16.80
CA ASN A 326 22.21 4.84 -17.35
C ASN A 326 23.30 5.91 -17.50
N THR A 327 23.40 6.83 -16.53
CA THR A 327 24.39 7.90 -16.58
C THR A 327 24.89 8.30 -15.18
N LEU A 328 26.19 8.51 -15.08
CA LEU A 328 26.87 9.13 -13.94
C LEU A 328 26.97 10.66 -14.05
N SER A 329 26.53 11.21 -15.17
CA SER A 329 26.56 12.65 -15.46
C SER A 329 25.22 13.07 -16.05
N PRO A 330 24.14 12.97 -15.26
CA PRO A 330 22.80 13.31 -15.73
C PRO A 330 22.73 14.79 -16.12
N LYS A 331 22.00 15.08 -17.19
CA LYS A 331 21.74 16.45 -17.66
C LYS A 331 20.25 16.62 -17.86
N TRP A 332 19.71 17.70 -17.30
CA TRP A 332 18.31 18.07 -17.41
C TRP A 332 18.19 19.31 -18.30
N ALA A 333 18.29 19.12 -19.62
CA ALA A 333 18.28 20.23 -20.58
C ALA A 333 16.93 20.97 -20.60
N ASP A 334 15.83 20.27 -20.32
CA ASP A 334 14.47 20.80 -20.34
C ASP A 334 13.83 20.78 -18.95
N GLU A 335 14.55 21.19 -17.90
CA GLU A 335 14.01 21.35 -16.54
C GLU A 335 14.08 22.79 -16.04
N GLU A 336 13.24 23.64 -16.63
CA GLU A 336 12.98 24.99 -16.16
C GLU A 336 11.86 24.99 -15.12
N TRP A 337 12.07 25.69 -14.00
CA TRP A 337 11.06 25.94 -12.98
C TRP A 337 10.97 27.41 -12.65
N ILE A 338 9.74 27.88 -12.50
CA ILE A 338 9.45 29.28 -12.24
C ILE A 338 8.63 29.34 -10.97
N VAL A 339 9.16 30.02 -9.96
CA VAL A 339 8.47 30.26 -8.69
C VAL A 339 8.39 31.76 -8.46
N ARG A 340 7.18 32.27 -8.21
CA ARG A 340 6.94 33.69 -7.94
C ARG A 340 6.80 33.98 -6.45
N ASN A 341 7.05 35.23 -6.07
CA ASN A 341 6.95 35.73 -4.70
C ASN A 341 7.83 34.95 -3.71
N VAL A 342 9.08 34.69 -4.12
CA VAL A 342 10.10 34.07 -3.27
C VAL A 342 10.68 35.11 -2.32
N SER A 343 10.77 34.84 -1.01
CA SER A 343 11.38 35.76 -0.05
C SER A 343 12.90 35.82 -0.22
N HIS A 344 13.51 36.96 0.12
CA HIS A 344 14.96 37.13 0.16
C HIS A 344 15.68 36.18 1.12
N ASN A 345 15.00 35.72 2.18
CA ASN A 345 15.58 34.79 3.15
C ASN A 345 15.41 33.32 2.74
N ALA A 346 15.14 33.08 1.46
CA ALA A 346 14.78 31.77 0.98
C ALA A 346 15.96 30.84 0.74
N LYS A 347 15.86 29.60 1.22
CA LYS A 347 16.88 28.58 0.98
C LYS A 347 16.38 27.57 -0.03
N LEU A 348 17.21 27.24 -1.02
CA LEU A 348 17.02 26.10 -1.91
C LEU A 348 17.90 24.95 -1.41
N THR A 349 17.26 23.89 -0.94
CA THR A 349 17.88 22.62 -0.62
C THR A 349 17.70 21.65 -1.78
N VAL A 350 18.79 21.03 -2.21
CA VAL A 350 18.81 20.05 -3.28
C VAL A 350 19.14 18.70 -2.71
N PHE A 351 18.25 17.73 -2.89
CA PHE A 351 18.47 16.34 -2.53
C PHE A 351 18.65 15.52 -3.81
N VAL A 352 19.68 14.67 -3.82
CA VAL A 352 20.02 13.80 -4.94
C VAL A 352 19.83 12.36 -4.49
N TYR A 353 19.13 11.59 -5.31
CA TYR A 353 18.81 10.19 -5.09
C TYR A 353 19.23 9.35 -6.29
N ASP A 354 19.62 8.11 -6.04
CA ASP A 354 19.80 7.06 -7.03
C ASP A 354 18.51 6.23 -7.13
N LYS A 355 18.12 5.87 -8.34
CA LYS A 355 16.89 5.22 -8.71
C LYS A 355 17.22 3.87 -9.31
N ASN A 356 17.05 2.86 -8.48
CA ASN A 356 17.20 1.48 -8.91
C ASN A 356 15.86 0.96 -9.46
N ASP A 357 15.87 0.37 -10.66
CA ASP A 357 14.67 -0.22 -11.30
C ASP A 357 14.03 -1.32 -10.43
N ASN A 358 14.86 -1.93 -9.58
CA ASN A 358 14.48 -2.90 -8.58
C ASN A 358 14.29 -2.25 -7.20
N SER A 359 13.89 -0.98 -7.10
CA SER A 359 13.46 -0.34 -5.84
C SER A 359 12.33 0.70 -5.99
N LEU A 360 11.27 0.59 -5.16
CA LEU A 360 10.26 1.66 -5.04
C LEU A 360 10.78 2.87 -4.25
N LYS A 361 11.86 2.73 -3.49
CA LYS A 361 12.55 3.85 -2.83
C LYS A 361 13.77 4.27 -3.62
N ASP A 362 14.00 5.57 -3.67
CA ASP A 362 15.18 6.15 -4.27
C ASP A 362 16.26 6.22 -3.17
N ASP A 363 17.46 5.74 -3.46
CA ASP A 363 18.58 5.68 -2.52
C ASP A 363 19.20 7.08 -2.38
N PHE A 364 19.14 7.66 -1.19
CA PHE A 364 19.70 9.00 -0.96
C PHE A 364 21.21 9.02 -1.19
N ILE A 365 21.67 9.86 -2.12
CA ILE A 365 23.09 10.06 -2.43
C ILE A 365 23.63 11.17 -1.54
N GLY A 366 22.94 12.31 -1.49
CA GLY A 366 23.39 13.46 -0.73
C GLY A 366 22.60 14.72 -1.05
N GLN A 367 23.00 15.82 -0.44
CA GLN A 367 22.32 17.10 -0.55
C GLN A 367 23.27 18.30 -0.53
N PHE A 368 22.76 19.46 -0.91
CA PHE A 368 23.39 20.76 -0.66
C PHE A 368 22.33 21.86 -0.51
N GLU A 369 22.71 23.01 0.03
CA GLU A 369 21.80 24.15 0.29
C GLU A 369 22.37 25.44 -0.31
N ILE A 370 21.49 26.29 -0.86
CA ILE A 370 21.79 27.63 -1.36
C ILE A 370 20.89 28.63 -0.62
N GLY A 371 21.48 29.57 0.12
CA GLY A 371 20.73 30.52 0.96
C GLY A 371 20.46 31.90 0.35
N ASP A 372 21.36 32.47 -0.45
CA ASP A 372 21.14 33.77 -1.10
C ASP A 372 20.76 33.57 -2.57
N LEU A 373 19.47 33.28 -2.80
CA LEU A 373 18.94 33.06 -4.14
C LEU A 373 18.92 34.36 -4.95
N SER A 374 18.75 35.52 -4.31
CA SER A 374 18.69 36.82 -4.99
C SER A 374 19.99 37.20 -5.68
N ASN A 375 21.13 36.92 -5.05
CA ASN A 375 22.46 37.25 -5.58
C ASN A 375 23.23 36.01 -6.05
N TYR A 376 22.53 34.92 -6.33
CA TYR A 376 23.15 33.68 -6.75
C TYR A 376 24.01 33.88 -8.01
N LYS A 377 25.23 33.33 -7.97
CA LYS A 377 26.12 33.24 -9.14
C LYS A 377 26.43 31.78 -9.40
N SER A 378 26.30 31.35 -10.64
CA SER A 378 26.63 29.98 -11.05
C SER A 378 28.10 29.68 -10.75
N LEU A 379 28.36 28.57 -10.07
CA LEU A 379 29.70 28.09 -9.76
C LEU A 379 30.22 27.23 -10.93
N PRO A 380 31.35 27.58 -11.57
CA PRO A 380 31.94 26.77 -12.64
C PRO A 380 32.25 25.32 -12.21
N GLU A 381 32.69 25.14 -10.98
CA GLU A 381 33.02 23.86 -10.36
C GLU A 381 31.80 23.06 -9.89
N GLY A 382 30.62 23.69 -9.79
CA GLY A 382 29.38 23.10 -9.31
C GLY A 382 29.32 22.93 -7.77
N HIS A 383 28.12 22.73 -7.24
CA HIS A 383 27.86 22.53 -5.82
C HIS A 383 28.28 21.14 -5.37
N ARG A 384 28.93 21.02 -4.21
CA ARG A 384 29.33 19.73 -3.64
C ARG A 384 28.11 18.99 -3.10
N ILE A 385 27.90 17.75 -3.53
CA ILE A 385 26.83 16.89 -3.00
C ILE A 385 27.38 16.18 -1.76
N LEU A 386 26.75 16.38 -0.60
CA LEU A 386 27.21 15.79 0.66
C LEU A 386 26.26 14.70 1.15
N ASP A 387 26.78 13.51 1.45
CA ASP A 387 25.99 12.45 2.08
C ASP A 387 25.69 12.75 3.58
N SER A 388 24.92 11.87 4.21
CA SER A 388 24.54 12.02 5.63
C SER A 388 25.73 12.03 6.62
N ASN A 389 26.92 11.59 6.20
CA ASN A 389 28.14 11.60 7.01
C ASN A 389 29.09 12.75 6.59
N GLY A 390 28.66 13.65 5.71
CA GLY A 390 29.48 14.74 5.18
C GLY A 390 30.48 14.31 4.09
N GLY A 391 30.36 13.10 3.56
CA GLY A 391 31.18 12.60 2.46
C GLY A 391 30.83 13.27 1.13
N ASP A 392 31.85 13.63 0.35
CA ASP A 392 31.67 14.22 -0.99
C ASP A 392 31.24 13.16 -2.01
N ARG A 393 30.10 13.37 -2.66
CA ARG A 393 29.48 12.46 -3.63
C ARG A 393 29.43 13.01 -5.05
N GLY A 394 30.09 14.15 -5.32
CA GLY A 394 30.20 14.71 -6.66
C GLY A 394 29.86 16.19 -6.73
N ARG A 395 29.54 16.65 -7.93
CA ARG A 395 29.21 18.06 -8.23
C ARG A 395 27.85 18.17 -8.89
N PHE A 396 27.11 19.22 -8.56
CA PHE A 396 25.83 19.54 -9.15
C PHE A 396 25.85 20.97 -9.71
N HIS A 397 25.62 21.09 -11.02
CA HIS A 397 25.59 22.38 -11.70
C HIS A 397 24.15 22.84 -11.90
N LEU A 398 23.86 24.08 -11.50
CA LEU A 398 22.55 24.69 -11.69
C LEU A 398 22.66 26.21 -11.88
N THR A 399 21.69 26.75 -12.60
CA THR A 399 21.55 28.19 -12.85
C THR A 399 20.29 28.68 -12.16
N ILE A 400 20.39 29.79 -11.42
CA ILE A 400 19.25 30.48 -10.83
C ILE A 400 19.24 31.89 -11.40
N GLU A 401 18.12 32.27 -12.00
CA GLU A 401 17.86 33.64 -12.41
C GLU A 401 16.82 34.23 -11.46
N SER A 402 17.21 35.27 -10.73
CA SER A 402 16.36 35.95 -9.77
C SER A 402 16.00 37.34 -10.28
N VAL A 403 14.70 37.60 -10.38
CA VAL A 403 14.15 38.89 -10.82
C VAL A 403 13.17 39.41 -9.78
N GLU A 404 13.19 40.71 -9.52
CA GLU A 404 12.23 41.33 -8.61
C GLU A 404 10.79 41.11 -9.09
N SER A 405 9.92 40.69 -8.18
CA SER A 405 8.53 40.38 -8.51
C SER A 405 7.77 41.66 -8.89
N PRO A 406 7.09 41.71 -10.05
CA PRO A 406 6.32 42.89 -10.45
C PRO A 406 5.12 43.11 -9.52
N GLU A 407 4.58 44.34 -9.52
CA GLU A 407 3.46 44.72 -8.64
C GLU A 407 2.23 43.81 -8.77
N SER A 408 1.97 43.29 -9.97
CA SER A 408 0.91 42.32 -10.22
C SER A 408 1.11 40.99 -9.48
N SER A 409 2.36 40.58 -9.26
CA SER A 409 2.70 39.34 -8.52
C SER A 409 2.54 39.52 -7.01
N LYS A 410 2.72 40.73 -6.46
CA LYS A 410 2.54 41.00 -5.01
C LYS A 410 1.12 40.71 -4.50
N LYS A 411 0.12 40.69 -5.39
CA LYS A 411 -1.27 40.32 -5.07
C LYS A 411 -1.50 38.80 -4.98
N LEU A 412 -0.57 38.00 -5.49
CA LEU A 412 -0.64 36.54 -5.42
C LEU A 412 -0.16 36.05 -4.04
N PRO A 413 -0.56 34.85 -3.61
CA PRO A 413 0.00 34.21 -2.44
C PRO A 413 1.54 34.14 -2.51
N ARG A 414 2.18 34.11 -1.33
CA ARG A 414 3.63 33.84 -1.25
C ARG A 414 3.90 32.45 -1.84
N TYR A 415 4.93 32.35 -2.68
CA TYR A 415 5.34 31.12 -3.37
C TYR A 415 4.23 30.52 -4.25
N THR A 416 4.17 31.00 -5.49
CA THR A 416 3.30 30.40 -6.52
C THR A 416 4.17 29.68 -7.55
N PHE A 417 3.88 28.40 -7.79
CA PHE A 417 4.49 27.67 -8.89
C PHE A 417 3.86 28.15 -10.21
N ASP A 418 4.72 28.63 -11.10
CA ASP A 418 4.38 29.21 -12.40
C ASP A 418 5.14 28.55 -13.56
N GLY A 419 6.06 27.62 -13.25
CA GLY A 419 6.83 26.85 -14.23
C GLY A 419 5.97 25.86 -15.01
N PRO A 420 6.48 25.26 -16.10
CA PRO A 420 5.68 24.50 -17.05
C PRO A 420 4.85 23.41 -16.36
N CYS A 421 3.60 23.26 -16.81
CA CYS A 421 2.76 22.14 -16.36
C CYS A 421 3.41 20.84 -16.83
N ARG A 422 3.69 19.94 -15.89
CA ARG A 422 4.33 18.65 -16.17
C ARG A 422 3.41 17.53 -15.78
N TYR A 423 3.52 16.41 -16.48
CA TYR A 423 2.85 15.20 -16.11
C TYR A 423 3.83 14.04 -15.95
N THR A 424 3.49 13.12 -15.07
CA THR A 424 4.02 11.75 -15.08
C THR A 424 2.86 10.80 -15.28
N ARG A 425 3.02 9.85 -16.19
CA ARG A 425 2.10 8.75 -16.42
C ARG A 425 2.78 7.46 -15.99
N HIS A 426 2.17 6.77 -15.05
CA HIS A 426 2.64 5.53 -14.47
C HIS A 426 1.82 4.40 -15.06
N SER A 427 2.46 3.61 -15.90
CA SER A 427 1.86 2.43 -16.47
C SER A 427 2.18 1.24 -15.60
N PHE A 428 1.15 0.51 -15.17
CA PHE A 428 1.36 -0.67 -14.36
C PHE A 428 0.81 -1.90 -15.11
N PRO A 429 1.68 -2.69 -15.77
CA PRO A 429 1.26 -3.83 -16.60
C PRO A 429 0.52 -4.90 -15.80
N ILE A 430 0.85 -5.02 -14.52
CA ILE A 430 0.24 -5.96 -13.58
C ILE A 430 -0.97 -5.33 -12.89
N ALA A 431 -1.27 -4.03 -13.09
CA ALA A 431 -2.53 -3.46 -12.61
C ALA A 431 -3.76 -4.15 -13.18
N GLY A 432 -3.76 -4.66 -14.41
CA GLY A 432 -4.90 -5.46 -14.89
C GLY A 432 -5.13 -6.72 -14.03
N TYR A 433 -4.05 -7.27 -13.47
CA TYR A 433 -4.05 -8.34 -12.47
C TYR A 433 -4.16 -7.83 -11.02
N LEU A 434 -4.00 -6.53 -10.76
CA LEU A 434 -4.04 -5.89 -9.45
C LEU A 434 -5.25 -4.90 -9.28
N THR A 435 -6.10 -4.78 -10.28
CA THR A 435 -7.30 -3.91 -10.32
C THR A 435 -8.47 -4.57 -11.06
N MET A 436 -8.31 -5.81 -11.52
CA MET A 436 -9.30 -6.61 -12.28
C MET A 436 -9.95 -5.89 -13.47
N LEU A 437 -9.22 -5.01 -14.16
CA LEU A 437 -9.60 -4.59 -15.51
C LEU A 437 -9.03 -5.57 -16.52
N ASN A 438 -9.89 -5.98 -17.46
CA ASN A 438 -9.63 -6.85 -18.62
C ASN A 438 -8.12 -7.12 -18.85
N LYS A 439 -7.68 -8.38 -18.69
CA LYS A 439 -6.26 -8.84 -18.58
C LYS A 439 -5.27 -8.31 -19.64
N ASN A 440 -5.76 -7.63 -20.67
CA ASN A 440 -5.00 -7.08 -21.79
C ASN A 440 -4.76 -5.56 -21.70
N ASN A 441 -5.39 -4.85 -20.75
CA ASN A 441 -5.32 -3.40 -20.61
C ASN A 441 -4.34 -2.98 -19.50
N VAL A 442 -3.40 -2.12 -19.86
CA VAL A 442 -2.51 -1.45 -18.90
C VAL A 442 -3.32 -0.38 -18.17
N TYR A 443 -3.28 -0.37 -16.83
CA TYR A 443 -3.81 0.74 -16.05
C TYR A 443 -2.75 1.83 -16.02
N SER A 444 -3.13 3.03 -16.43
CA SER A 444 -2.29 4.20 -16.35
C SER A 444 -2.82 5.11 -15.25
N THR A 445 -1.92 5.56 -14.38
CA THR A 445 -2.21 6.62 -13.40
C THR A 445 -1.44 7.86 -13.80
N TRP A 446 -2.06 9.03 -13.72
CA TRP A 446 -1.42 10.30 -14.05
C TRP A 446 -1.25 11.16 -12.80
N GLU A 447 -0.12 11.86 -12.73
CA GLU A 447 0.12 12.98 -11.83
C GLU A 447 0.40 14.20 -12.71
N ILE A 448 -0.34 15.29 -12.51
CA ILE A 448 -0.18 16.53 -13.28
C ILE A 448 0.09 17.69 -12.32
N ASN A 449 1.23 18.35 -12.49
CA ASN A 449 1.62 19.54 -11.75
C ASN A 449 1.00 20.78 -12.40
N LEU A 450 0.00 21.36 -11.73
CA LEU A 450 -0.67 22.58 -12.18
C LEU A 450 -0.07 23.83 -11.55
N ARG A 451 -0.11 24.94 -12.29
CA ARG A 451 0.32 26.26 -11.80
C ARG A 451 -0.72 26.86 -10.88
N ARG A 452 -0.25 27.63 -9.89
CA ARG A 452 -1.05 28.49 -9.01
C ARG A 452 -2.21 27.82 -8.27
N ILE A 453 -2.10 26.54 -7.93
CA ILE A 453 -3.11 25.84 -7.11
C ILE A 453 -3.47 26.63 -5.84
N SER A 454 -2.49 27.28 -5.20
CA SER A 454 -2.68 28.08 -3.99
C SER A 454 -3.54 29.35 -4.16
N VAL A 455 -3.72 29.83 -5.39
CA VAL A 455 -4.58 30.99 -5.71
C VAL A 455 -6.05 30.59 -5.69
N TYR A 456 -6.38 29.43 -6.27
CA TYR A 456 -7.74 28.92 -6.39
C TYR A 456 -8.16 28.09 -5.18
N PHE A 457 -7.21 27.40 -4.55
CA PHE A 457 -7.39 26.62 -3.33
C PHE A 457 -6.41 27.14 -2.28
N ARG A 458 -6.88 27.89 -1.27
CA ARG A 458 -5.96 28.46 -0.27
C ARG A 458 -5.34 27.34 0.57
N PRO A 459 -4.09 27.50 1.06
CA PRO A 459 -3.40 26.43 1.80
C PRO A 459 -4.15 25.87 3.02
N HIS A 460 -4.95 26.72 3.69
CA HIS A 460 -5.74 26.37 4.87
C HIS A 460 -7.11 25.79 4.53
N ASP A 461 -7.58 25.96 3.29
CA ASP A 461 -8.88 25.47 2.84
C ASP A 461 -8.73 24.02 2.36
N ARG A 462 -8.72 23.09 3.33
CA ARG A 462 -8.59 21.64 3.12
C ARG A 462 -9.91 20.95 3.43
N GLN A 463 -10.29 20.01 2.58
CA GLN A 463 -11.46 19.15 2.75
C GLN A 463 -11.03 17.89 3.53
N PRO A 464 -11.51 17.69 4.78
CA PRO A 464 -11.23 16.47 5.52
C PRO A 464 -11.95 15.27 4.90
N TRP A 465 -11.56 14.07 5.30
CA TRP A 465 -12.32 12.87 4.96
C TRP A 465 -13.75 12.93 5.53
N ASN A 466 -14.68 12.31 4.80
CA ASN A 466 -16.11 12.35 5.07
C ASN A 466 -16.48 11.45 6.26
N ARG A 467 -16.66 12.08 7.42
CA ARG A 467 -17.05 11.40 8.66
C ARG A 467 -18.43 10.77 8.63
N GLN A 468 -19.27 11.08 7.66
CA GLN A 468 -20.61 10.50 7.51
C GLN A 468 -20.62 9.28 6.58
N TYR A 469 -19.51 8.99 5.90
CA TYR A 469 -19.41 7.86 4.97
C TYR A 469 -18.79 6.64 5.64
N ARG A 470 -19.57 5.56 5.78
CA ARG A 470 -19.18 4.33 6.49
C ARG A 470 -17.85 3.75 5.99
N ILE A 471 -17.63 3.73 4.67
CA ILE A 471 -16.38 3.19 4.11
C ILE A 471 -15.18 4.07 4.50
N ALA A 472 -15.32 5.40 4.48
CA ALA A 472 -14.26 6.31 4.93
C ALA A 472 -13.99 6.15 6.44
N GLN A 473 -15.02 5.96 7.27
CA GLN A 473 -14.83 5.65 8.69
C GLN A 473 -13.96 4.41 8.88
N THR A 474 -14.21 3.31 8.15
CA THR A 474 -13.37 2.10 8.28
C THR A 474 -11.92 2.27 7.85
N ILE A 475 -11.61 3.36 7.13
CA ILE A 475 -10.26 3.69 6.65
C ILE A 475 -9.58 4.70 7.59
N PHE A 476 -10.32 5.61 8.21
CA PHE A 476 -9.75 6.71 8.98
C PHE A 476 -10.12 6.69 10.46
N ASP A 477 -10.83 5.66 10.94
CA ASP A 477 -11.00 5.46 12.38
C ASP A 477 -9.64 5.17 13.06
N GLU A 478 -9.49 5.47 14.35
CA GLU A 478 -8.20 5.29 15.04
C GLU A 478 -7.96 3.83 15.46
N SER A 479 -8.76 2.87 14.96
CA SER A 479 -8.61 1.47 15.34
C SER A 479 -7.39 0.80 14.69
N PRO A 480 -6.82 -0.25 15.31
CA PRO A 480 -5.76 -1.05 14.68
C PRO A 480 -6.12 -1.60 13.29
N ARG A 481 -7.41 -1.90 13.05
CA ARG A 481 -7.90 -2.37 11.74
C ARG A 481 -7.85 -1.28 10.68
N SER A 482 -8.20 -0.05 11.05
CA SER A 482 -8.10 1.10 10.16
C SER A 482 -6.64 1.43 9.86
N VAL A 483 -5.75 1.43 10.86
CA VAL A 483 -4.30 1.59 10.62
C VAL A 483 -3.81 0.58 9.58
N ALA A 484 -4.20 -0.70 9.71
CA ALA A 484 -3.84 -1.73 8.74
C ALA A 484 -4.42 -1.45 7.33
N LYS A 485 -5.68 -0.99 7.24
CA LYS A 485 -6.30 -0.56 5.97
C LYS A 485 -5.60 0.65 5.34
N GLN A 486 -5.26 1.67 6.13
CA GLN A 486 -4.50 2.82 5.65
C GLN A 486 -3.15 2.37 5.09
N ASN A 487 -2.47 1.46 5.77
CA ASN A 487 -1.18 0.92 5.33
C ASN A 487 -1.31 0.18 3.99
N ALA A 488 -2.37 -0.63 3.83
CA ALA A 488 -2.65 -1.30 2.56
C ALA A 488 -2.93 -0.29 1.42
N ILE A 489 -3.72 0.75 1.68
CA ILE A 489 -4.04 1.81 0.71
C ILE A 489 -2.78 2.60 0.34
N LYS A 490 -1.95 2.99 1.32
CA LYS A 490 -0.68 3.71 1.09
C LYS A 490 0.32 2.87 0.32
N LEU A 491 0.38 1.56 0.57
CA LEU A 491 1.19 0.63 -0.22
C LEU A 491 0.71 0.58 -1.67
N ALA A 492 -0.59 0.41 -1.88
CA ALA A 492 -1.18 0.39 -3.21
C ALA A 492 -0.95 1.73 -3.95
N HIS A 493 -1.06 2.86 -3.26
CA HIS A 493 -0.72 4.18 -3.80
C HIS A 493 0.73 4.20 -4.29
N LYS A 494 1.67 3.75 -3.45
CA LYS A 494 3.10 3.70 -3.81
C LYS A 494 3.40 2.78 -4.97
N MET A 495 2.64 1.69 -5.14
CA MET A 495 2.77 0.83 -6.31
C MET A 495 2.23 1.51 -7.58
N LEU A 496 1.12 2.24 -7.48
CA LEU A 496 0.50 2.94 -8.62
C LEU A 496 1.29 4.16 -9.09
N TYR A 497 1.83 4.94 -8.15
CA TYR A 497 2.63 6.14 -8.42
C TYR A 497 4.14 5.89 -8.36
N GLY A 498 4.53 4.63 -8.13
CA GLY A 498 5.91 4.20 -8.09
C GLY A 498 6.60 4.52 -9.40
N ARG A 499 7.67 5.32 -9.35
CA ARG A 499 8.41 5.63 -10.57
C ARG A 499 9.31 4.44 -10.94
N THR A 500 9.25 3.95 -12.17
CA THR A 500 10.21 2.96 -12.72
C THR A 500 10.81 3.50 -14.02
N ILE A 501 12.02 3.07 -14.40
CA ILE A 501 12.68 3.53 -15.63
C ILE A 501 11.95 2.99 -16.87
N LYS A 502 11.32 1.81 -16.77
CA LYS A 502 10.70 1.11 -17.90
C LYS A 502 9.24 1.46 -18.17
N ASN A 503 8.47 1.84 -17.15
CA ASN A 503 7.01 1.96 -17.27
C ASN A 503 6.46 3.36 -16.92
N ASN A 504 7.31 4.39 -16.97
CA ASN A 504 6.87 5.77 -16.79
C ASN A 504 7.03 6.57 -18.07
N GLU A 505 6.02 7.38 -18.39
CA GLU A 505 6.16 8.48 -19.33
C GLU A 505 6.14 9.80 -18.57
N MET A 506 6.98 10.74 -18.97
CA MET A 506 7.02 12.09 -18.39
C MET A 506 7.06 13.12 -19.50
N GLY A 507 6.40 14.25 -19.30
CA GLY A 507 6.37 15.29 -20.32
C GLY A 507 5.87 16.64 -19.80
N ARG A 508 5.90 17.63 -20.69
CA ARG A 508 5.33 18.96 -20.47
C ARG A 508 4.00 19.07 -21.20
N LEU A 509 3.06 19.82 -20.62
CA LEU A 509 1.81 20.24 -21.25
C LEU A 509 1.91 21.74 -21.51
N ASN A 510 2.13 22.13 -22.77
CA ASN A 510 2.27 23.53 -23.16
C ASN A 510 0.93 24.15 -23.53
N ASN A 511 -0.02 23.34 -23.99
CA ASN A 511 -1.34 23.78 -24.46
C ASN A 511 -2.42 22.71 -24.23
N VAL A 512 -3.66 23.03 -24.57
CA VAL A 512 -4.81 22.14 -24.41
C VAL A 512 -4.73 20.88 -25.29
N ASN A 513 -4.11 20.96 -26.48
CA ASN A 513 -3.97 19.80 -27.37
C ASN A 513 -3.01 18.77 -26.77
N ASP A 514 -1.97 19.20 -26.04
CA ASP A 514 -1.08 18.29 -25.31
C ASP A 514 -1.86 17.52 -24.23
N LEU A 515 -2.78 18.19 -23.52
CA LEU A 515 -3.65 17.55 -22.53
C LEU A 515 -4.61 16.55 -23.19
N TRP A 516 -5.26 16.92 -24.29
CA TRP A 516 -6.13 16.00 -25.03
C TRP A 516 -5.36 14.81 -25.60
N THR A 517 -4.15 15.03 -26.09
CA THR A 517 -3.26 13.96 -26.54
C THR A 517 -2.94 13.03 -25.38
N LEU A 518 -2.62 13.56 -24.20
CA LEU A 518 -2.37 12.75 -23.00
C LEU A 518 -3.59 11.93 -22.57
N ILE A 519 -4.79 12.51 -22.64
CA ILE A 519 -6.05 11.85 -22.27
C ILE A 519 -6.40 10.73 -23.26
N PHE A 520 -6.30 10.99 -24.57
CA PHE A 520 -6.78 10.07 -25.60
C PHE A 520 -5.73 9.09 -26.15
N SER A 521 -4.42 9.30 -25.92
CA SER A 521 -3.40 8.44 -26.54
C SER A 521 -3.22 7.09 -25.84
N ASP A 522 -3.36 6.02 -26.62
CA ASP A 522 -3.08 4.63 -26.21
C ASP A 522 -1.57 4.34 -26.10
N GLU A 523 -1.18 3.62 -25.05
CA GLU A 523 0.22 3.27 -24.76
C GLU A 523 0.86 2.30 -25.78
N LYS A 524 0.10 1.37 -26.35
CA LYS A 524 0.64 0.33 -27.25
C LYS A 524 0.67 0.78 -28.71
N THR A 525 -0.29 1.58 -29.11
CA THR A 525 -0.49 1.93 -30.52
C THR A 525 -0.04 3.35 -30.86
N LYS A 526 0.19 4.20 -29.85
CA LYS A 526 0.40 5.65 -30.02
C LYS A 526 -0.68 6.31 -30.89
N ARG A 527 -1.86 5.70 -30.96
CA ARG A 527 -3.04 6.22 -31.67
C ARG A 527 -3.98 6.87 -30.67
N MET A 528 -4.71 7.88 -31.13
CA MET A 528 -5.85 8.46 -30.43
C MET A 528 -6.92 7.36 -30.27
N ARG A 529 -7.22 6.94 -29.04
CA ARG A 529 -8.27 5.94 -28.75
C ARG A 529 -9.62 6.48 -29.18
N SER A 530 -10.47 5.63 -29.74
CA SER A 530 -11.89 5.96 -29.88
C SER A 530 -12.51 6.23 -28.50
N CYS A 531 -13.50 7.11 -28.49
CA CYS A 531 -14.25 7.81 -27.42
C CYS A 531 -14.76 6.98 -26.21
N VAL A 532 -14.35 5.72 -26.09
CA VAL A 532 -15.22 4.62 -25.69
C VAL A 532 -14.43 3.61 -24.87
N GLY A 533 -14.03 3.99 -23.66
CA GLY A 533 -13.27 3.10 -22.78
C GLY A 533 -12.70 3.79 -21.56
N TYR A 534 -13.56 4.40 -20.74
CA TYR A 534 -13.15 4.94 -19.45
C TYR A 534 -14.16 4.56 -18.37
N PHE A 535 -13.63 4.44 -17.16
CA PHE A 535 -14.30 4.33 -15.86
C PHE A 535 -14.71 2.92 -15.42
N THR A 536 -13.98 2.43 -14.44
CA THR A 536 -14.45 1.41 -13.51
C THR A 536 -14.41 1.96 -12.10
N ASP A 537 -15.46 1.65 -11.34
CA ASP A 537 -15.62 2.14 -9.99
C ASP A 537 -14.85 1.26 -9.00
N PHE A 538 -13.97 1.91 -8.25
CA PHE A 538 -13.23 1.35 -7.13
C PHE A 538 -13.90 1.76 -5.82
N ALA A 539 -13.98 0.85 -4.85
CA ALA A 539 -14.29 1.21 -3.48
C ALA A 539 -13.12 2.02 -2.89
N SER A 540 -13.29 3.34 -2.75
CA SER A 540 -12.32 4.31 -2.19
C SER A 540 -11.12 4.72 -3.08
N LYS A 541 -11.31 4.86 -4.41
CA LYS A 541 -10.28 5.43 -5.32
C LYS A 541 -9.66 6.73 -4.84
N HIS A 542 -10.45 7.63 -4.25
CA HIS A 542 -9.93 8.91 -3.80
C HIS A 542 -8.97 8.77 -2.62
N ALA A 543 -9.22 7.86 -1.67
CA ALA A 543 -8.26 7.58 -0.60
C ALA A 543 -6.96 7.00 -1.18
N LEU A 544 -7.07 6.11 -2.16
CA LEU A 544 -5.92 5.54 -2.86
C LEU A 544 -5.11 6.61 -3.58
N HIS A 545 -5.72 7.44 -4.42
CA HIS A 545 -5.01 8.50 -5.15
C HIS A 545 -4.48 9.62 -4.23
N ALA A 546 -5.10 9.83 -3.08
CA ALA A 546 -4.65 10.81 -2.09
C ALA A 546 -3.61 10.27 -1.09
N ASN A 547 -3.02 9.08 -1.32
CA ASN A 547 -2.09 8.42 -0.40
C ASN A 547 -2.66 8.29 1.03
N CYS A 548 -3.96 8.04 1.13
CA CYS A 548 -4.70 7.99 2.38
C CYS A 548 -4.49 9.24 3.26
N CYS A 549 -4.37 10.41 2.65
CA CYS A 549 -4.26 11.67 3.38
C CYS A 549 -5.59 12.00 4.08
N GLU A 550 -5.53 12.49 5.31
CA GLU A 550 -6.73 12.85 6.09
C GLU A 550 -7.51 14.03 5.49
N SER A 551 -6.85 14.84 4.66
CA SER A 551 -7.48 15.95 3.96
C SER A 551 -6.88 16.22 2.58
N VAL A 552 -7.70 16.71 1.67
CA VAL A 552 -7.33 17.06 0.28
C VAL A 552 -7.76 18.49 -0.05
N ARG A 553 -7.29 19.07 -1.15
CA ARG A 553 -7.83 20.36 -1.64
C ARG A 553 -9.16 20.16 -2.37
N TYR A 554 -9.24 19.08 -3.13
CA TYR A 554 -10.42 18.67 -3.89
C TYR A 554 -10.33 17.18 -4.21
N ALA A 555 -11.46 16.49 -4.28
CA ALA A 555 -11.56 15.14 -4.84
C ALA A 555 -12.89 14.96 -5.55
N GLY A 556 -12.85 14.42 -6.76
CA GLY A 556 -14.04 14.23 -7.58
C GLY A 556 -13.73 13.32 -8.76
N GLN A 557 -14.61 13.31 -9.75
CA GLN A 557 -14.44 12.52 -10.96
C GLN A 557 -14.44 13.45 -12.16
N PHE A 558 -13.90 12.95 -13.26
CA PHE A 558 -13.95 13.67 -14.51
C PHE A 558 -14.13 12.73 -15.68
N HIS A 559 -14.77 13.20 -16.73
CA HIS A 559 -14.89 12.48 -17.98
C HIS A 559 -14.86 13.42 -19.19
N PRO A 560 -14.15 13.05 -20.27
CA PRO A 560 -14.24 13.76 -21.54
C PRO A 560 -15.55 13.38 -22.25
N ARG A 561 -16.20 14.35 -22.91
CA ARG A 561 -17.34 14.09 -23.80
C ARG A 561 -17.39 15.06 -24.99
N PRO A 562 -18.05 14.71 -26.10
CA PRO A 562 -18.33 15.65 -27.18
C PRO A 562 -19.22 16.78 -26.68
N ARG A 563 -18.87 18.02 -27.02
CA ARG A 563 -19.57 19.23 -26.58
C ARG A 563 -21.05 19.23 -26.96
N PHE A 564 -21.38 18.68 -28.12
CA PHE A 564 -22.75 18.67 -28.67
C PHE A 564 -23.49 17.34 -28.47
N GLY A 565 -23.00 16.50 -27.56
CA GLY A 565 -23.60 15.22 -27.22
C GLY A 565 -23.06 14.03 -28.02
N TRP A 566 -23.31 12.82 -27.51
CA TRP A 566 -22.73 11.58 -28.06
C TRP A 566 -23.25 11.20 -29.45
N ASP A 567 -24.35 11.81 -29.91
CA ASP A 567 -24.87 11.62 -31.27
C ASP A 567 -24.13 12.48 -32.31
N ARG A 568 -23.30 13.42 -31.87
CA ARG A 568 -22.44 14.27 -32.72
C ARG A 568 -20.99 14.18 -32.25
N CYS A 569 -20.25 13.22 -32.81
CA CYS A 569 -18.81 13.13 -32.63
C CYS A 569 -18.09 14.18 -33.49
N ASP A 570 -18.29 15.45 -33.19
CA ASP A 570 -17.50 16.54 -33.76
C ASP A 570 -16.13 16.62 -33.04
N ASP A 571 -15.15 17.32 -33.63
CA ASP A 571 -13.81 17.49 -33.02
C ASP A 571 -13.78 18.45 -31.80
N GLU A 572 -14.95 18.89 -31.32
CA GLU A 572 -15.08 19.73 -30.13
C GLU A 572 -15.39 18.93 -28.87
N TRP A 573 -14.43 18.91 -27.95
CA TRP A 573 -14.51 18.18 -26.69
C TRP A 573 -14.67 19.11 -25.49
N GLU A 574 -15.35 18.63 -24.46
CA GLU A 574 -15.38 19.23 -23.14
C GLU A 574 -15.00 18.23 -22.05
N LEU A 575 -14.38 18.74 -20.99
CA LEU A 575 -13.97 17.97 -19.84
C LEU A 575 -14.93 18.26 -18.70
N VAL A 576 -15.75 17.27 -18.37
CA VAL A 576 -16.74 17.36 -17.30
C VAL A 576 -16.11 16.94 -15.99
N PHE A 577 -16.23 17.75 -14.94
CA PHE A 577 -15.84 17.42 -13.58
C PHE A 577 -17.04 17.43 -12.65
N ASP A 578 -17.00 16.57 -11.64
CA ASP A 578 -17.94 16.55 -10.53
C ASP A 578 -17.24 16.56 -9.17
N ASN A 579 -18.01 16.76 -8.10
CA ASN A 579 -17.59 16.64 -6.70
C ASN A 579 -17.91 15.25 -6.11
N TRP A 580 -18.05 14.21 -6.94
CA TRP A 580 -18.47 12.88 -6.50
C TRP A 580 -17.32 12.11 -5.84
N SER A 581 -17.13 12.35 -4.54
CA SER A 581 -16.22 11.56 -3.70
C SER A 581 -16.90 11.11 -2.42
N GLY A 582 -17.10 9.80 -2.24
CA GLY A 582 -17.55 9.26 -0.97
C GLY A 582 -16.56 9.55 0.16
N THR A 583 -15.25 9.53 -0.16
CA THR A 583 -14.16 9.68 0.81
C THR A 583 -13.96 11.12 1.29
N TYR A 584 -14.09 12.15 0.44
CA TYR A 584 -13.82 13.54 0.83
C TYR A 584 -14.97 14.52 0.58
N ALA A 585 -15.93 14.18 -0.30
CA ALA A 585 -17.18 14.91 -0.56
C ALA A 585 -17.05 16.46 -0.56
N PRO A 586 -16.28 17.07 -1.48
CA PRO A 586 -16.08 18.52 -1.48
C PRO A 586 -17.37 19.30 -1.74
N SER A 587 -17.44 20.51 -1.19
CA SER A 587 -18.59 21.40 -1.38
C SER A 587 -18.71 21.90 -2.82
N LEU A 588 -19.93 22.32 -3.17
CA LEU A 588 -20.30 22.92 -4.46
C LEU A 588 -19.45 24.15 -4.81
N ASP A 589 -19.09 24.95 -3.82
CA ASP A 589 -18.36 26.19 -4.00
C ASP A 589 -16.97 25.96 -4.62
N LEU A 590 -16.40 24.76 -4.42
CA LEU A 590 -15.09 24.39 -4.96
C LEU A 590 -15.10 24.01 -6.44
N LEU A 591 -16.27 23.70 -7.02
CA LEU A 591 -16.39 23.37 -8.45
C LEU A 591 -15.98 24.55 -9.33
N LYS A 592 -16.34 25.77 -8.92
CA LYS A 592 -15.93 26.99 -9.63
C LYS A 592 -14.41 27.19 -9.56
N ASN A 593 -13.82 27.00 -8.38
CA ASN A 593 -12.37 27.14 -8.21
C ASN A 593 -11.59 26.12 -9.04
N LEU A 594 -12.09 24.87 -9.14
CA LEU A 594 -11.51 23.85 -10.00
C LEU A 594 -11.58 24.25 -11.47
N LYS A 595 -12.75 24.72 -11.92
CA LYS A 595 -12.94 25.20 -13.29
C LYS A 595 -11.96 26.31 -13.64
N ASP A 596 -11.93 27.36 -12.83
CA ASP A 596 -11.09 28.53 -13.06
C ASP A 596 -9.59 28.17 -13.05
N LEU A 597 -9.17 27.21 -12.20
CA LEU A 597 -7.79 26.68 -12.16
C LEU A 597 -7.41 25.95 -13.45
N LEU A 598 -8.31 25.11 -13.97
CA LEU A 598 -8.05 24.31 -15.17
C LEU A 598 -8.03 25.19 -16.43
N GLU A 599 -8.98 26.12 -16.57
CA GLU A 599 -9.02 27.09 -17.67
C GLU A 599 -7.80 28.02 -17.65
N PHE A 600 -7.29 28.38 -16.46
CA PHE A 600 -6.04 29.12 -16.33
C PHE A 600 -4.82 28.32 -16.81
N ASN A 601 -4.74 27.04 -16.45
CA ASN A 601 -3.61 26.21 -16.84
C ASN A 601 -3.65 25.80 -18.31
N PHE A 602 -4.85 25.61 -18.87
CA PHE A 602 -5.09 25.18 -20.25
C PHE A 602 -6.09 26.13 -20.94
N PRO A 603 -5.65 27.32 -21.38
CA PRO A 603 -6.52 28.25 -22.10
C PRO A 603 -7.16 27.57 -23.33
N GLY A 604 -8.48 27.71 -23.48
CA GLY A 604 -9.25 27.05 -24.52
C GLY A 604 -9.77 25.65 -24.17
N LEU A 605 -9.46 25.13 -22.97
CA LEU A 605 -10.09 23.92 -22.45
C LEU A 605 -11.54 24.21 -22.07
N ASN A 606 -12.49 23.55 -22.74
CA ASN A 606 -13.90 23.63 -22.36
C ASN A 606 -14.12 22.80 -21.09
N VAL A 607 -14.16 23.46 -19.94
CA VAL A 607 -14.40 22.80 -18.64
C VAL A 607 -15.84 23.01 -18.19
N VAL A 608 -16.51 21.92 -17.86
CA VAL A 608 -17.85 21.93 -17.30
C VAL A 608 -17.82 21.28 -15.92
N ALA A 609 -18.26 22.00 -14.90
CA ALA A 609 -18.29 21.50 -13.54
C ALA A 609 -19.74 21.37 -13.07
N TYR A 610 -20.14 20.16 -12.68
CA TYR A 610 -21.49 19.88 -12.22
C TYR A 610 -21.48 19.32 -10.80
N ASP A 611 -22.56 19.57 -10.06
CA ASP A 611 -22.83 18.79 -8.85
C ASP A 611 -23.05 17.32 -9.22
N PHE A 612 -22.57 16.40 -8.40
CA PHE A 612 -22.76 14.97 -8.64
C PHE A 612 -24.24 14.51 -8.62
N LYS A 613 -25.14 15.30 -8.02
CA LYS A 613 -26.59 15.07 -8.05
C LYS A 613 -27.25 15.66 -9.29
N ASN A 614 -26.53 16.42 -10.11
CA ASN A 614 -27.07 16.96 -11.35
C ASN A 614 -27.42 15.80 -12.30
N PRO A 615 -28.69 15.68 -12.75
CA PRO A 615 -29.12 14.62 -13.66
C PRO A 615 -28.30 14.52 -14.95
N LEU A 616 -27.79 15.65 -15.46
CA LEU A 616 -27.01 15.72 -16.69
C LEU A 616 -25.69 14.93 -16.61
N VAL A 617 -25.10 14.80 -15.42
CA VAL A 617 -23.89 13.99 -15.22
C VAL A 617 -24.20 12.51 -15.41
N ARG A 618 -25.30 12.04 -14.82
CA ARG A 618 -25.77 10.64 -14.93
C ARG A 618 -26.18 10.31 -16.35
N GLU A 619 -26.98 11.17 -16.97
CA GLU A 619 -27.42 11.03 -18.36
C GLU A 619 -26.23 10.93 -19.32
N SER A 620 -25.24 11.81 -19.16
CA SER A 620 -24.01 11.79 -19.96
C SER A 620 -23.21 10.50 -19.81
N MET A 621 -23.16 9.94 -18.61
CA MET A 621 -22.45 8.69 -18.32
C MET A 621 -23.21 7.47 -18.85
N ASP A 622 -24.53 7.48 -18.79
CA ASP A 622 -25.35 6.40 -19.36
C ASP A 622 -25.33 6.41 -20.89
N GLN A 623 -25.34 7.60 -21.52
CA GLN A 623 -25.13 7.73 -22.97
C GLN A 623 -23.74 7.23 -23.40
N LEU A 624 -22.69 7.49 -22.60
CA LEU A 624 -21.36 6.92 -22.83
C LEU A 624 -21.37 5.38 -22.78
N LYS A 625 -22.06 4.77 -21.81
CA LYS A 625 -22.18 3.29 -21.75
C LYS A 625 -22.87 2.72 -22.98
N ILE A 626 -23.94 3.37 -23.44
CA ILE A 626 -24.64 2.96 -24.67
C ILE A 626 -23.72 3.07 -25.89
N ALA A 627 -22.95 4.16 -26.00
CA ALA A 627 -21.95 4.31 -27.06
C ALA A 627 -20.86 3.22 -26.97
N GLN A 628 -20.48 2.81 -25.76
CA GLN A 628 -19.55 1.69 -25.50
C GLN A 628 -20.06 0.35 -25.98
N GLU A 629 -21.33 0.05 -25.75
CA GLU A 629 -21.93 -1.19 -26.22
C GLU A 629 -22.02 -1.21 -27.74
N LYS A 630 -22.48 -0.11 -28.37
CA LYS A 630 -22.56 0.03 -29.84
C LYS A 630 -21.20 -0.13 -30.54
N PHE A 631 -20.14 0.42 -29.96
CA PHE A 631 -18.80 0.29 -30.55
C PHE A 631 -18.28 -1.15 -30.45
N LYS A 632 -18.49 -1.81 -29.31
CA LYS A 632 -18.08 -3.22 -29.12
C LYS A 632 -18.79 -4.15 -30.12
N THR A 633 -20.08 -3.93 -30.36
CA THR A 633 -20.85 -4.70 -31.35
C THR A 633 -20.41 -4.44 -32.79
N ASN A 634 -20.07 -3.20 -33.15
CA ASN A 634 -19.60 -2.86 -34.50
C ASN A 634 -18.16 -3.29 -34.79
N SER A 635 -17.30 -3.33 -33.77
CA SER A 635 -15.92 -3.81 -33.89
C SER A 635 -15.82 -5.33 -34.05
N SER A 636 -16.80 -6.07 -33.52
CA SER A 636 -16.88 -7.54 -33.67
C SER A 636 -17.51 -7.98 -34.98
N SER A 637 -18.27 -7.13 -35.68
CA SER A 637 -18.81 -7.41 -37.01
C SER A 637 -17.82 -7.18 -38.16
N ASN A 638 -16.70 -6.49 -37.93
CA ASN A 638 -15.65 -6.23 -38.94
C ASN A 638 -14.50 -7.25 -38.91
N HIS A 639 -14.62 -8.31 -38.11
CA HIS A 639 -13.67 -9.42 -38.01
C HIS A 639 -14.23 -10.79 -38.43
N ASN A 640 -15.35 -10.80 -39.16
CA ASN A 640 -15.84 -11.99 -39.87
C ASN A 640 -15.64 -11.84 -41.38
#